data_AF-A0A2N2DID9-F1
#
_entry.id   AF-A0A2N2DID9-F1
#
_cell.length_a   1.000
_cell.length_b   1.000
_cell.length_c   1.000
_cell.angle_alpha   90.00
_cell.angle_beta   90.00
_cell.angle_gamma   90.00
#
_symmetry.space_group_name_H-M   'P 1'
#
loop_
_entity.id
_entity.type
_entity.pdbx_description
1 polymer ?
#
loop_
_entity_poly.entity_id
_entity_poly.type
_entity_poly.pdbx_seq_one_letter_code
_entity_poly.pdbx_strand_id
1 'polypeptide(L)'
;MIISYQPQNICIELVLDSGKNKKPHEYMSLDLLKQLVREIDRWPSIKKLVLLNLGESLLYPHFRDCLEILAESKVIKDALTILHINASLMLGEKAKALLDIPIIKKVMLESDEVTAINRVNNIFKPLGIQVEAQGTNDYNEQDLLDVSKKKKTKVFGGCSFIEDNSLFVHVNGKVSPCCAVYEDRFSIGVFPDCDFGTLLNNSKMCELRHKLRLDQRGNLPFCKNCLQSIGGNTNYEHLKKFWLEKDKQEQIDNLEERKYIFGDLLYTEHKVVRVDLGCGPAKRPGFIGVDRFPQLDVDKIGNLNEKLPFEDNSVDLVYASHSLEHVKDLMNTMKEIYRICKHGTQICILAPYYEQKLNFANPYHIQVFNEHTPRFWTDYPYTNIPQDDWLHPNALTWGLSKSDHGDPGIDLRCVKMEFFYFPEYRHLTLEEKRQARKEKTDVCEEILFHLIAVKKAISEEEYIDMINRMEYYEPPHISIKRQNEIIEELRKNLLYQEEELRRLEDKLNEREETLKFIEKDKENLIEKLHASEEELRKLEDKLNEREETLKFIEKDKENLIEKLRSTKSELESIVNEKAEKQLRRKKIIKDRAINVVYSKEFLIQSRRFRFIEMFKGSDMWETISPAFQQLKDDAVIFGMKEKKYKLGLSVNLQEIPFEYYELDIHSGTLQGVYLAVNLELPYCQGNIGAELVAKDQILANNEIQIADVDANLPLFIPFHPVVLDENNKYYLRIFARNSEIPIRVFEFYKYNWWGKRYRKPFIGFKFKT
;
A
#
# COMPACT_ATOMS: atom_id res chain seq x y z
N MET A 1 36.16 -31.43 5.16
CA MET A 1 36.86 -31.94 3.96
C MET A 1 37.43 -30.74 3.24
N ILE A 2 38.68 -30.76 2.80
CA ILE A 2 39.24 -29.65 2.01
C ILE A 2 38.68 -29.80 0.59
N ILE A 3 37.88 -28.84 0.13
CA ILE A 3 37.36 -28.84 -1.25
C ILE A 3 38.55 -28.74 -2.21
N SER A 4 38.67 -29.68 -3.15
CA SER A 4 39.69 -29.66 -4.19
C SER A 4 39.09 -29.15 -5.51
N TYR A 5 39.40 -27.90 -5.85
CA TYR A 5 38.96 -27.26 -7.09
C TYR A 5 39.77 -27.75 -8.29
N GLN A 6 39.08 -27.95 -9.41
CA GLN A 6 39.62 -28.45 -10.68
C GLN A 6 39.53 -27.34 -11.74
N PRO A 7 40.54 -27.16 -12.61
CA PRO A 7 40.50 -26.12 -13.65
C PRO A 7 39.39 -26.42 -14.67
N GLN A 8 38.63 -25.39 -15.04
CA GLN A 8 37.58 -25.52 -16.06
C GLN A 8 37.80 -24.60 -17.26
N ASN A 9 38.35 -23.41 -17.02
CA ASN A 9 38.62 -22.41 -18.06
C ASN A 9 40.11 -22.04 -18.03
N ILE A 10 40.79 -22.20 -19.18
CA ILE A 10 42.17 -21.77 -19.33
C ILE A 10 42.24 -20.61 -20.32
N CYS A 11 42.98 -19.59 -19.97
CA CYS A 11 43.26 -18.42 -20.78
C CYS A 11 44.77 -18.35 -20.99
N ILE A 12 45.23 -18.31 -22.25
CA ILE A 12 46.65 -18.25 -22.61
C ILE A 12 46.94 -16.91 -23.28
N GLU A 13 47.88 -16.18 -22.70
CA GLU A 13 48.44 -14.96 -23.28
C GLU A 13 49.64 -15.30 -24.17
N LEU A 14 49.49 -15.12 -25.48
CA LEU A 14 50.55 -15.46 -26.45
C LEU A 14 51.56 -14.32 -26.66
N VAL A 15 51.09 -13.09 -26.51
CA VAL A 15 51.84 -11.86 -26.74
C VAL A 15 51.53 -10.91 -25.59
N LEU A 16 52.54 -10.21 -25.08
CA LEU A 16 52.35 -9.09 -24.17
C LEU A 16 52.64 -7.79 -24.93
N ASP A 17 51.60 -6.97 -25.10
CA ASP A 17 51.73 -5.63 -25.70
C ASP A 17 52.27 -4.63 -24.66
N SER A 18 53.28 -3.85 -25.02
CA SER A 18 54.01 -2.99 -24.07
C SER A 18 53.41 -1.59 -23.90
N GLY A 19 52.25 -1.33 -24.51
CA GLY A 19 51.58 -0.05 -24.46
C GLY A 19 52.44 1.11 -24.99
N LYS A 20 52.04 2.36 -24.69
CA LYS A 20 52.66 3.61 -25.19
C LYS A 20 54.15 3.80 -24.86
N ASN A 21 54.81 2.86 -24.19
CA ASN A 21 56.19 2.97 -23.66
C ASN A 21 57.31 2.37 -24.53
N LYS A 22 57.07 2.09 -25.82
CA LYS A 22 58.12 1.73 -26.82
C LYS A 22 59.03 0.53 -26.45
N LYS A 23 58.59 -0.43 -25.62
CA LYS A 23 59.33 -1.68 -25.41
C LYS A 23 58.97 -2.71 -26.50
N PRO A 24 59.88 -3.60 -26.91
CA PRO A 24 59.54 -4.68 -27.84
C PRO A 24 58.50 -5.62 -27.22
N HIS A 25 57.63 -6.21 -28.06
CA HIS A 25 56.67 -7.22 -27.63
C HIS A 25 57.37 -8.43 -27.02
N GLU A 26 56.80 -8.98 -25.94
CA GLU A 26 57.22 -10.26 -25.39
C GLU A 26 56.28 -11.37 -25.88
N TYR A 27 56.84 -12.55 -26.12
CA TYR A 27 56.13 -13.68 -26.72
C TYR A 27 56.29 -14.91 -25.85
N MET A 28 55.21 -15.67 -25.68
CA MET A 28 55.27 -16.97 -25.02
C MET A 28 56.23 -17.90 -25.78
N SER A 29 57.15 -18.56 -25.07
CA SER A 29 58.05 -19.54 -25.72
C SER A 29 57.28 -20.81 -26.12
N LEU A 30 57.68 -21.43 -27.23
CA LEU A 30 57.08 -22.70 -27.67
C LEU A 30 57.28 -23.83 -26.64
N ASP A 31 58.38 -23.79 -25.88
CA ASP A 31 58.64 -24.78 -24.83
C ASP A 31 57.68 -24.62 -23.64
N LEU A 32 57.35 -23.38 -23.26
CA LEU A 32 56.35 -23.13 -22.23
C LEU A 32 54.95 -23.56 -22.72
N LEU A 33 54.61 -23.25 -23.98
CA LEU A 33 53.34 -23.65 -24.58
C LEU A 33 53.18 -25.18 -24.62
N LYS A 34 54.23 -25.93 -25.00
CA LYS A 34 54.21 -27.40 -24.98
C LYS A 34 54.01 -27.96 -23.57
N GLN A 35 54.63 -27.34 -22.56
CA GLN A 35 54.42 -27.73 -21.17
C GLN A 35 52.98 -27.45 -20.72
N LEU A 36 52.41 -26.31 -21.11
CA LEU A 36 51.01 -25.98 -20.82
C LEU A 36 50.04 -26.98 -21.42
N VAL A 37 50.23 -27.37 -22.68
CA VAL A 37 49.37 -28.36 -23.35
C VAL A 37 49.41 -29.71 -22.63
N ARG A 38 50.60 -30.16 -22.21
CA ARG A 38 50.73 -31.39 -21.39
C ARG A 38 50.03 -31.28 -20.05
N GLU A 39 50.08 -30.11 -19.41
CA GLU A 39 49.36 -29.87 -18.15
C GLU A 39 47.85 -29.88 -18.38
N ILE A 40 47.34 -29.21 -19.43
CA ILE A 40 45.92 -29.19 -19.78
C ILE A 40 45.37 -30.61 -19.99
N ASP A 41 46.13 -31.50 -20.64
CA ASP A 41 45.72 -32.88 -20.88
C ASP A 41 45.57 -33.72 -19.60
N ARG A 42 46.11 -33.27 -18.45
CA ARG A 42 45.88 -33.91 -17.14
C ARG A 42 44.49 -33.63 -16.58
N TRP A 43 43.75 -32.66 -17.13
CA TRP A 43 42.48 -32.17 -16.56
C TRP A 43 41.30 -32.26 -17.54
N PRO A 44 40.59 -33.41 -17.61
CA PRO A 44 39.38 -33.57 -18.44
C PRO A 44 38.21 -32.63 -18.07
N SER A 45 38.31 -31.97 -16.90
CA SER A 45 37.37 -30.96 -16.43
C SER A 45 37.42 -29.67 -17.25
N ILE A 46 38.52 -29.39 -17.97
CA ILE A 46 38.67 -28.19 -18.78
C ILE A 46 37.67 -28.23 -19.94
N LYS A 47 36.76 -27.25 -19.97
CA LYS A 47 35.72 -27.12 -21.00
C LYS A 47 35.95 -25.95 -21.93
N LYS A 48 36.83 -25.01 -21.57
CA LYS A 48 37.07 -23.80 -22.34
C LYS A 48 38.55 -23.44 -22.36
N LEU A 49 39.05 -23.14 -23.54
CA LEU A 49 40.38 -22.57 -23.77
C LEU A 49 40.22 -21.26 -24.52
N VAL A 50 40.82 -20.18 -24.03
CA VAL A 50 40.83 -18.88 -24.67
C VAL A 50 42.26 -18.50 -25.01
N LEU A 51 42.54 -18.28 -26.29
CA LEU A 51 43.72 -17.59 -26.75
C LEU A 51 43.39 -16.12 -26.80
N LEU A 52 44.06 -15.33 -25.98
CA LEU A 52 43.83 -13.90 -25.95
C LEU A 52 45.14 -13.14 -25.80
N ASN A 53 45.02 -11.84 -26.02
CA ASN A 53 46.05 -10.86 -25.78
C ASN A 53 45.34 -9.61 -25.23
N LEU A 54 46.04 -8.82 -24.44
CA LEU A 54 45.72 -7.41 -24.22
C LEU A 54 46.12 -6.60 -25.47
N GLY A 55 45.66 -7.03 -26.65
CA GLY A 55 46.14 -6.62 -27.98
C GLY A 55 45.78 -7.64 -29.09
N GLU A 56 46.55 -7.68 -30.18
CA GLU A 56 46.28 -8.59 -31.33
C GLU A 56 47.04 -9.92 -31.20
N SER A 57 46.32 -11.03 -30.99
CA SER A 57 46.89 -12.39 -30.84
C SER A 57 47.66 -12.85 -32.09
N LEU A 58 47.31 -12.36 -33.27
CA LEU A 58 47.95 -12.71 -34.54
C LEU A 58 49.37 -12.12 -34.70
N LEU A 59 49.77 -11.19 -33.81
CA LEU A 59 51.15 -10.71 -33.73
C LEU A 59 52.15 -11.78 -33.28
N TYR A 60 51.67 -12.88 -32.69
CA TYR A 60 52.54 -13.96 -32.26
C TYR A 60 53.29 -14.57 -33.47
N PRO A 61 54.63 -14.50 -33.53
CA PRO A 61 55.38 -14.90 -34.73
C PRO A 61 55.16 -16.38 -35.06
N HIS A 62 55.11 -17.24 -34.04
CA HIS A 62 54.94 -18.69 -34.13
C HIS A 62 53.47 -19.14 -34.09
N PHE A 63 52.54 -18.35 -34.61
CA PHE A 63 51.10 -18.63 -34.53
C PHE A 63 50.69 -19.99 -35.13
N ARG A 64 51.28 -20.38 -36.26
CA ARG A 64 51.02 -21.70 -36.85
C ARG A 64 51.48 -22.82 -35.91
N ASP A 65 52.73 -22.75 -35.45
CA ASP A 65 53.31 -23.71 -34.50
C ASP A 65 52.46 -23.83 -33.22
N CYS A 66 51.91 -22.70 -32.74
CA CYS A 66 50.99 -22.68 -31.61
C CYS A 66 49.72 -23.49 -31.88
N LEU A 67 49.05 -23.27 -33.02
CA LEU A 67 47.86 -24.05 -33.38
C LEU A 67 48.18 -25.55 -33.53
N GLU A 68 49.34 -25.90 -34.09
CA GLU A 68 49.78 -27.29 -34.23
C GLU A 68 49.98 -27.93 -32.85
N ILE A 69 50.66 -27.25 -31.92
CA ILE A 69 50.87 -27.72 -30.54
C ILE A 69 49.53 -27.89 -29.80
N LEU A 70 48.60 -26.93 -29.93
CA LEU A 70 47.26 -27.04 -29.32
C LEU A 70 46.47 -28.22 -29.89
N ALA A 71 46.62 -28.50 -31.19
CA ALA A 71 45.97 -29.60 -31.87
C ALA A 71 46.56 -30.99 -31.51
N GLU A 72 47.65 -31.07 -30.74
CA GLU A 72 48.14 -32.34 -30.21
C GLU A 72 47.28 -32.84 -29.03
N SER A 73 46.70 -31.92 -28.25
CA SER A 73 45.94 -32.25 -27.05
C SER A 73 44.58 -32.87 -27.33
N LYS A 74 44.20 -33.85 -26.51
CA LYS A 74 42.86 -34.45 -26.55
C LYS A 74 41.83 -33.58 -25.82
N VAL A 75 42.21 -33.01 -24.68
CA VAL A 75 41.32 -32.16 -23.89
C VAL A 75 40.97 -30.88 -24.66
N ILE A 76 41.93 -30.26 -25.34
CA ILE A 76 41.69 -29.03 -26.12
C ILE A 76 40.76 -29.30 -27.31
N LYS A 77 40.88 -30.46 -27.97
CA LYS A 77 39.98 -30.86 -29.06
C LYS A 77 38.52 -30.95 -28.61
N ASP A 78 38.28 -31.38 -27.38
CA ASP A 78 36.92 -31.49 -26.82
C ASP A 78 36.42 -30.16 -26.23
N ALA A 79 37.34 -29.31 -25.76
CA ALA A 79 37.01 -28.00 -25.20
C ALA A 79 36.51 -26.99 -26.24
N LEU A 80 35.78 -25.96 -25.79
CA LEU A 80 35.47 -24.77 -26.57
C LEU A 80 36.71 -23.87 -26.66
N THR A 81 37.33 -23.84 -27.83
CA THR A 81 38.51 -23.03 -28.14
C THR A 81 38.12 -21.70 -28.77
N ILE A 82 38.53 -20.61 -28.12
CA ILE A 82 38.18 -19.25 -28.51
C ILE A 82 39.44 -18.47 -28.83
N LEU A 83 39.44 -17.75 -29.94
CA LEU A 83 40.51 -16.84 -30.35
C LEU A 83 40.01 -15.39 -30.31
N HIS A 84 40.64 -14.54 -29.49
CA HIS A 84 40.39 -13.10 -29.44
C HIS A 84 41.33 -12.34 -30.40
N ILE A 85 40.76 -11.55 -31.31
CA ILE A 85 41.48 -10.76 -32.32
C ILE A 85 40.75 -9.43 -32.60
N ASN A 86 41.47 -8.44 -33.13
CA ASN A 86 40.88 -7.23 -33.70
C ASN A 86 40.81 -7.27 -35.25
N ALA A 87 41.27 -8.38 -35.83
CA ALA A 87 41.29 -8.70 -37.25
C ALA A 87 42.19 -7.83 -38.14
N SER A 88 43.03 -6.97 -37.56
CA SER A 88 43.98 -6.14 -38.31
C SER A 88 44.99 -6.95 -39.13
N LEU A 89 45.30 -8.18 -38.70
CA LEU A 89 46.30 -9.07 -39.32
C LEU A 89 45.70 -10.35 -39.90
N MET A 90 44.39 -10.38 -40.14
CA MET A 90 43.65 -11.54 -40.65
C MET A 90 43.82 -11.75 -42.17
N LEU A 91 45.06 -11.88 -42.65
CA LEU A 91 45.41 -12.11 -44.05
C LEU A 91 46.60 -13.08 -44.19
N GLY A 92 46.79 -13.64 -45.38
CA GLY A 92 47.96 -14.44 -45.74
C GLY A 92 48.15 -15.71 -44.88
N GLU A 93 49.38 -15.95 -44.44
CA GLU A 93 49.80 -17.16 -43.71
C GLU A 93 49.01 -17.41 -42.41
N LYS A 94 48.56 -16.35 -41.71
CA LYS A 94 47.80 -16.49 -40.45
C LYS A 94 46.38 -17.01 -40.69
N ALA A 95 45.70 -16.47 -41.72
CA ALA A 95 44.39 -16.96 -42.14
C ALA A 95 44.48 -18.40 -42.65
N LYS A 96 45.55 -18.71 -43.39
CA LYS A 96 45.83 -20.08 -43.86
C LYS A 96 46.08 -21.05 -42.70
N ALA A 97 46.82 -20.64 -41.66
CA ALA A 97 47.05 -21.50 -40.50
C ALA A 97 45.74 -21.89 -39.77
N LEU A 98 44.79 -20.96 -39.63
CA LEU A 98 43.46 -21.24 -39.06
C LEU A 98 42.62 -22.18 -39.92
N LEU A 99 42.79 -22.10 -41.25
CA LEU A 99 42.14 -23.01 -42.20
C LEU A 99 42.73 -24.42 -42.14
N ASP A 100 44.06 -24.52 -42.13
CA ASP A 100 44.78 -25.78 -42.16
C ASP A 100 44.63 -26.57 -40.84
N ILE A 101 44.47 -25.87 -39.71
CA ILE A 101 44.44 -26.46 -38.37
C ILE A 101 43.15 -26.02 -37.66
N PRO A 102 42.04 -26.75 -37.84
CA PRO A 102 40.71 -26.35 -37.35
C PRO A 102 40.54 -26.65 -35.86
N ILE A 103 41.47 -26.17 -35.03
CA ILE A 103 41.42 -26.32 -33.58
C ILE A 103 40.62 -25.20 -32.91
N ILE A 104 40.49 -24.04 -33.56
CA ILE A 104 39.71 -22.89 -33.07
C ILE A 104 38.25 -23.05 -33.48
N LYS A 105 37.34 -23.07 -32.50
CA LYS A 105 35.89 -23.24 -32.72
C LYS A 105 35.14 -21.91 -32.76
N LYS A 106 35.69 -20.88 -32.11
CA LYS A 106 35.07 -19.56 -32.02
C LYS A 106 36.10 -18.44 -32.11
N VAL A 107 35.74 -17.36 -32.80
CA VAL A 107 36.52 -16.13 -32.90
C VAL A 107 35.72 -15.00 -32.25
N MET A 108 36.34 -14.34 -31.27
CA MET A 108 35.84 -13.12 -30.64
C MET A 108 36.53 -11.93 -31.31
N LEU A 109 35.74 -11.12 -32.01
CA LEU A 109 36.22 -9.97 -32.76
C LEU A 109 36.00 -8.67 -31.97
N GLU A 110 37.09 -7.97 -31.68
CA GLU A 110 37.07 -6.65 -31.05
C GLU A 110 36.92 -5.56 -32.11
N SER A 111 35.69 -5.31 -32.56
CA SER A 111 35.37 -4.30 -33.56
C SER A 111 33.90 -3.88 -33.45
N ASP A 112 33.65 -2.57 -33.50
CA ASP A 112 32.30 -2.01 -33.65
C ASP A 112 31.89 -1.82 -35.13
N GLU A 113 32.79 -2.15 -36.06
CA GLU A 113 32.56 -1.94 -37.49
C GLU A 113 31.80 -3.11 -38.12
N VAL A 114 30.51 -2.90 -38.41
CA VAL A 114 29.60 -3.91 -38.99
C VAL A 114 30.15 -4.54 -40.27
N THR A 115 30.83 -3.75 -41.11
CA THR A 115 31.48 -4.22 -42.34
C THR A 115 32.65 -5.17 -42.08
N ALA A 116 33.47 -4.89 -41.07
CA ALA A 116 34.57 -5.77 -40.66
C ALA A 116 34.03 -7.09 -40.06
N ILE A 117 33.00 -7.00 -39.20
CA ILE A 117 32.34 -8.18 -38.61
C ILE A 117 31.78 -9.10 -39.69
N ASN A 118 31.04 -8.54 -40.65
CA ASN A 118 30.44 -9.33 -41.74
C ASN A 118 31.51 -9.97 -42.63
N ARG A 119 32.63 -9.28 -42.89
CA ARG A 119 33.73 -9.83 -43.68
C ARG A 119 34.38 -11.03 -42.99
N VAL A 120 34.66 -10.91 -41.69
CA VAL A 120 35.25 -11.99 -40.88
C VAL A 120 34.27 -13.16 -40.76
N ASN A 121 32.98 -12.88 -40.54
CA ASN A 121 31.94 -13.90 -40.46
C ASN A 121 31.80 -14.69 -41.78
N ASN A 122 31.86 -14.02 -42.93
CA ASN A 122 31.81 -14.70 -44.23
C ASN A 122 33.01 -15.62 -44.49
N ILE A 123 34.18 -15.34 -43.90
CA ILE A 123 35.38 -16.19 -44.01
C ILE A 123 35.23 -17.44 -43.13
N PHE A 124 34.71 -17.30 -41.91
CA PHE A 124 34.72 -18.36 -40.90
C PHE A 124 33.45 -19.22 -40.85
N LYS A 125 32.30 -18.67 -41.25
CA LYS A 125 31.02 -19.39 -41.25
C LYS A 125 31.02 -20.66 -42.11
N PRO A 126 31.63 -20.69 -43.32
CA PRO A 126 31.75 -21.94 -44.09
C PRO A 126 32.60 -23.02 -43.42
N LEU A 127 33.47 -22.63 -42.47
CA LEU A 127 34.39 -23.52 -41.75
C LEU A 127 33.79 -24.06 -40.45
N GLY A 128 32.54 -23.70 -40.13
CA GLY A 128 31.91 -24.05 -38.86
C GLY A 128 32.46 -23.28 -37.65
N ILE A 129 33.29 -22.25 -37.88
CA ILE A 129 33.83 -21.40 -36.82
C ILE A 129 32.83 -20.28 -36.52
N GLN A 130 32.43 -20.16 -35.25
CA GLN A 130 31.50 -19.13 -34.82
C GLN A 130 32.22 -17.79 -34.69
N VAL A 131 31.67 -16.72 -35.26
CA VAL A 131 32.19 -15.36 -35.09
C VAL A 131 31.23 -14.54 -34.24
N GLU A 132 31.74 -13.97 -33.15
CA GLU A 132 30.99 -13.05 -32.30
C GLU A 132 31.76 -11.74 -32.17
N ALA A 133 31.05 -10.62 -32.33
CA ALA A 133 31.63 -9.29 -32.15
C ALA A 133 31.39 -8.80 -30.73
N GLN A 134 32.44 -8.27 -30.11
CA GLN A 134 32.38 -7.60 -28.82
C GLN A 134 32.77 -6.13 -29.04
N GLY A 135 31.95 -5.20 -28.55
CA GLY A 135 32.28 -3.78 -28.66
C GLY A 135 33.57 -3.45 -27.92
N THR A 136 34.33 -2.46 -28.39
CA THR A 136 35.63 -2.13 -27.78
C THR A 136 35.42 -1.75 -26.32
N ASN A 137 36.12 -2.42 -25.39
CA ASN A 137 36.09 -1.99 -23.99
C ASN A 137 36.78 -0.62 -23.91
N ASP A 138 36.08 0.38 -23.38
CA ASP A 138 36.71 1.67 -23.06
C ASP A 138 37.74 1.41 -21.95
N TYR A 139 39.00 1.81 -22.15
CA TYR A 139 40.05 1.81 -21.13
C TYR A 139 40.42 3.26 -20.81
N ASN A 140 40.64 3.58 -19.54
CA ASN A 140 41.04 4.91 -19.12
C ASN A 140 42.54 5.15 -19.38
N GLU A 141 43.01 6.38 -19.14
CA GLU A 141 44.41 6.78 -19.38
C GLU A 141 45.46 6.02 -18.56
N GLN A 142 45.05 5.14 -17.64
CA GLN A 142 45.90 4.27 -16.83
C GLN A 142 45.80 2.79 -17.24
N ASP A 143 45.26 2.49 -18.43
CA ASP A 143 45.02 1.15 -18.98
C ASP A 143 44.10 0.27 -18.10
N LEU A 144 43.28 0.91 -17.26
CA LEU A 144 42.23 0.23 -16.50
C LEU A 144 40.92 0.31 -17.26
N LEU A 145 40.15 -0.78 -17.26
CA LEU A 145 38.85 -0.86 -17.94
C LEU A 145 37.91 0.25 -17.42
N ASP A 146 37.57 1.22 -18.28
CA ASP A 146 36.69 2.35 -17.99
C ASP A 146 35.23 1.90 -18.07
N VAL A 147 34.72 1.53 -16.91
CA VAL A 147 33.34 1.10 -16.69
C VAL A 147 32.42 2.24 -16.29
N SER A 148 32.88 3.49 -16.27
CA SER A 148 32.12 4.66 -15.79
C SER A 148 30.85 4.95 -16.60
N LYS A 149 30.79 4.51 -17.86
CA LYS A 149 29.64 4.67 -18.76
C LYS A 149 28.57 3.58 -18.64
N LYS A 150 28.84 2.46 -17.93
CA LYS A 150 27.86 1.39 -17.71
C LYS A 150 27.06 1.68 -16.43
N LYS A 151 25.72 1.60 -16.49
CA LYS A 151 24.81 1.78 -15.33
C LYS A 151 25.37 0.98 -14.13
N LYS A 152 25.48 1.63 -12.96
CA LYS A 152 25.89 0.97 -11.71
C LYS A 152 24.92 -0.17 -11.39
N THR A 153 25.26 -1.39 -11.80
CA THR A 153 24.64 -2.60 -11.31
C THR A 153 25.13 -2.85 -9.90
N LYS A 154 24.26 -3.37 -9.02
CA LYS A 154 24.65 -3.76 -7.67
C LYS A 154 25.68 -4.90 -7.81
N VAL A 155 26.91 -4.71 -7.33
CA VAL A 155 27.98 -5.71 -7.43
C VAL A 155 27.96 -6.57 -6.16
N PHE A 156 27.46 -7.79 -6.27
CA PHE A 156 27.35 -8.74 -5.16
C PHE A 156 27.31 -10.20 -5.66
N GLY A 157 27.43 -11.17 -4.75
CA GLY A 157 27.33 -12.60 -5.01
C GLY A 157 28.58 -13.22 -5.65
N GLY A 158 29.80 -12.84 -5.27
CA GLY A 158 31.02 -13.50 -5.73
C GLY A 158 31.51 -13.06 -7.12
N CYS A 159 32.39 -13.86 -7.74
CA CYS A 159 33.02 -13.56 -9.04
C CYS A 159 32.97 -14.79 -9.97
N SER A 160 32.44 -14.62 -11.19
CA SER A 160 32.31 -15.71 -12.16
C SER A 160 33.63 -16.38 -12.49
N PHE A 161 34.69 -15.61 -12.78
CA PHE A 161 36.00 -16.18 -13.12
C PHE A 161 36.58 -17.07 -12.02
N ILE A 162 36.38 -16.66 -10.75
CA ILE A 162 36.90 -17.40 -9.60
C ILE A 162 36.06 -18.65 -9.33
N GLU A 163 34.74 -18.55 -9.43
CA GLU A 163 33.84 -19.69 -9.19
C GLU A 163 33.84 -20.71 -10.36
N ASP A 164 34.23 -20.27 -11.56
CA ASP A 164 34.44 -21.13 -12.72
C ASP A 164 35.88 -21.70 -12.78
N ASN A 165 36.68 -21.52 -11.71
CA ASN A 165 38.06 -22.02 -11.61
C ASN A 165 38.91 -21.64 -12.85
N SER A 166 38.86 -20.37 -13.24
CA SER A 166 39.58 -19.86 -14.40
C SER A 166 41.05 -19.61 -14.06
N LEU A 167 41.95 -20.02 -14.96
CA LEU A 167 43.38 -19.73 -14.88
C LEU A 167 43.84 -18.96 -16.10
N PHE A 168 44.55 -17.87 -15.86
CA PHE A 168 45.14 -17.01 -16.87
C PHE A 168 46.65 -17.14 -16.85
N VAL A 169 47.24 -17.69 -17.90
CA VAL A 169 48.68 -17.93 -17.99
C VAL A 169 49.31 -16.87 -18.88
N HIS A 170 50.22 -16.11 -18.29
CA HIS A 170 50.95 -15.02 -18.93
C HIS A 170 52.15 -15.52 -19.75
N VAL A 171 52.67 -14.67 -20.64
CA VAL A 171 53.85 -14.99 -21.50
C VAL A 171 55.07 -15.46 -20.71
N ASN A 172 55.21 -15.02 -19.46
CA ASN A 172 56.32 -15.35 -18.55
C ASN A 172 56.05 -16.56 -17.64
N GLY A 173 54.92 -17.26 -17.83
CA GLY A 173 54.51 -18.41 -17.03
C GLY A 173 53.79 -18.07 -15.73
N LYS A 174 53.72 -16.80 -15.31
CA LYS A 174 52.89 -16.41 -14.16
C LYS A 174 51.42 -16.73 -14.44
N VAL A 175 50.73 -17.13 -13.39
CA VAL A 175 49.31 -17.47 -13.45
C VAL A 175 48.52 -16.51 -12.57
N SER A 176 47.43 -16.00 -13.12
CA SER A 176 46.47 -15.08 -12.50
C SER A 176 45.05 -15.67 -12.58
N PRO A 177 44.12 -15.30 -11.69
CA PRO A 177 42.79 -15.90 -11.67
C PRO A 177 41.73 -15.11 -12.47
N CYS A 178 42.13 -14.04 -13.15
CA CYS A 178 41.24 -13.16 -13.91
C CYS A 178 42.00 -12.42 -15.01
N CYS A 179 41.35 -12.19 -16.15
CA CYS A 179 41.90 -11.44 -17.29
C CYS A 179 41.96 -9.92 -17.06
N ALA A 180 41.33 -9.40 -16.01
CA ALA A 180 41.33 -7.97 -15.67
C ALA A 180 42.53 -7.56 -14.78
N VAL A 181 43.43 -8.49 -14.47
CA VAL A 181 44.67 -8.21 -13.75
C VAL A 181 45.75 -7.95 -14.79
N TYR A 182 46.05 -6.67 -15.00
CA TYR A 182 47.08 -6.21 -15.93
C TYR A 182 48.41 -6.10 -15.19
N GLU A 183 49.44 -6.68 -15.79
CA GLU A 183 50.80 -6.77 -15.26
C GLU A 183 50.89 -7.67 -14.00
N ASP A 184 52.11 -8.11 -13.69
CA ASP A 184 52.55 -9.04 -12.64
C ASP A 184 52.06 -8.79 -11.18
N ARG A 185 51.09 -7.89 -10.99
CA ARG A 185 50.63 -7.34 -9.72
C ARG A 185 49.78 -8.30 -8.88
N PHE A 186 49.13 -9.30 -9.50
CA PHE A 186 48.40 -10.34 -8.74
C PHE A 186 48.54 -11.75 -9.35
N SER A 187 49.74 -12.31 -9.18
CA SER A 187 50.01 -13.71 -9.50
C SER A 187 49.67 -14.64 -8.31
N ILE A 188 48.94 -15.72 -8.62
CA ILE A 188 48.66 -16.82 -7.69
C ILE A 188 49.75 -17.89 -7.71
N GLY A 189 50.73 -17.78 -8.61
CA GLY A 189 51.91 -18.62 -8.71
C GLY A 189 52.50 -18.64 -10.12
N VAL A 190 53.54 -19.43 -10.33
CA VAL A 190 54.24 -19.54 -11.61
C VAL A 190 54.11 -20.97 -12.13
N PHE A 191 53.69 -21.10 -13.38
CA PHE A 191 53.76 -22.34 -14.14
C PHE A 191 55.06 -22.30 -14.96
N PRO A 192 55.84 -23.40 -15.05
CA PRO A 192 55.53 -24.78 -14.63
C PRO A 192 55.91 -25.14 -13.18
N ASP A 193 56.42 -24.20 -12.39
CA ASP A 193 56.87 -24.47 -11.01
C ASP A 193 55.76 -25.05 -10.11
N CYS A 194 54.51 -24.73 -10.41
CA CYS A 194 53.31 -25.26 -9.78
C CYS A 194 52.31 -25.77 -10.83
N ASP A 195 51.68 -26.91 -10.57
CA ASP A 195 50.60 -27.44 -11.42
C ASP A 195 49.26 -26.72 -11.20
N PHE A 196 48.30 -26.90 -12.11
CA PHE A 196 47.05 -26.14 -12.08
C PHE A 196 46.21 -26.43 -10.82
N GLY A 197 46.22 -27.68 -10.34
CA GLY A 197 45.54 -28.06 -9.11
C GLY A 197 46.11 -27.34 -7.90
N THR A 198 47.45 -27.28 -7.78
CA THR A 198 48.13 -26.57 -6.70
C THR A 198 47.86 -25.07 -6.76
N LEU A 199 47.89 -24.47 -7.96
CA LEU A 199 47.61 -23.05 -8.16
C LEU A 199 46.18 -22.67 -7.74
N LEU A 200 45.17 -23.47 -8.08
CA LEU A 200 43.76 -23.20 -7.74
C LEU A 200 43.41 -23.39 -6.27
N ASN A 201 44.15 -24.25 -5.57
CA ASN A 201 43.86 -24.66 -4.20
C ASN A 201 44.84 -24.07 -3.16
N ASN A 202 45.72 -23.16 -3.59
CA ASN A 202 46.61 -22.49 -2.65
C ASN A 202 45.87 -21.46 -1.77
N SER A 203 46.56 -21.00 -0.72
CA SER A 203 45.99 -20.06 0.25
C SER A 203 45.54 -18.74 -0.37
N LYS A 204 46.28 -18.20 -1.35
CA LYS A 204 45.92 -16.94 -2.04
C LYS A 204 44.59 -17.07 -2.78
N MET A 205 44.37 -18.18 -3.49
CA MET A 205 43.13 -18.44 -4.21
C MET A 205 41.96 -18.71 -3.27
N CYS A 206 42.17 -19.48 -2.20
CA CYS A 206 41.15 -19.73 -1.19
C CYS A 206 40.71 -18.44 -0.49
N GLU A 207 41.65 -17.60 -0.07
CA GLU A 207 41.35 -16.30 0.56
C GLU A 207 40.61 -15.36 -0.40
N LEU A 208 41.03 -15.32 -1.67
CA LEU A 208 40.36 -14.52 -2.69
C LEU A 208 38.91 -14.95 -2.90
N ARG A 209 38.67 -16.25 -3.05
CA ARG A 209 37.33 -16.83 -3.22
C ARG A 209 36.45 -16.52 -2.02
N HIS A 210 36.97 -16.75 -0.82
CA HIS A 210 36.30 -16.47 0.45
C HIS A 210 35.83 -15.00 0.56
N LYS A 211 36.76 -14.05 0.39
CA LYS A 211 36.43 -12.62 0.47
C LYS A 211 35.44 -12.18 -0.60
N LEU A 212 35.50 -12.75 -1.80
CA LEU A 212 34.54 -12.43 -2.86
C LEU A 212 33.15 -12.99 -2.58
N ARG A 213 33.04 -14.20 -2.01
CA ARG A 213 31.76 -14.80 -1.59
C ARG A 213 31.05 -14.00 -0.50
N LEU A 214 31.82 -13.40 0.41
CA LEU A 214 31.33 -12.48 1.45
C LEU A 214 31.09 -11.04 0.95
N ASP A 215 31.18 -10.80 -0.35
CA ASP A 215 31.14 -9.48 -0.98
C ASP A 215 32.06 -8.43 -0.35
N GLN A 216 33.16 -8.88 0.25
CA GLN A 216 34.22 -8.02 0.79
C GLN A 216 35.18 -7.52 -0.30
N ARG A 217 34.64 -7.32 -1.50
CA ARG A 217 35.38 -6.89 -2.70
C ARG A 217 36.13 -5.58 -2.47
N GLY A 218 35.58 -4.68 -1.66
CA GLY A 218 36.21 -3.41 -1.28
C GLY A 218 37.55 -3.55 -0.54
N ASN A 219 37.78 -4.71 0.08
CA ASN A 219 38.99 -5.04 0.83
C ASN A 219 40.07 -5.69 -0.05
N LEU A 220 39.76 -5.97 -1.32
CA LEU A 220 40.67 -6.61 -2.25
C LEU A 220 41.29 -5.56 -3.18
N PRO A 221 42.63 -5.42 -3.21
CA PRO A 221 43.29 -4.35 -3.96
C PRO A 221 42.93 -4.33 -5.46
N PHE A 222 42.76 -5.50 -6.08
CA PHE A 222 42.48 -5.63 -7.52
C PHE A 222 40.99 -5.66 -7.84
N CYS A 223 40.15 -6.08 -6.89
CA CYS A 223 38.73 -6.27 -7.13
C CYS A 223 37.89 -5.06 -6.69
N LYS A 224 38.43 -4.15 -5.87
CA LYS A 224 37.71 -3.02 -5.25
C LYS A 224 36.82 -2.21 -6.20
N ASN A 225 37.29 -1.96 -7.42
CA ASN A 225 36.57 -1.17 -8.44
C ASN A 225 36.00 -2.03 -9.58
N CYS A 226 36.06 -3.36 -9.48
CA CYS A 226 35.61 -4.26 -10.52
C CYS A 226 34.09 -4.45 -10.45
N LEU A 227 33.40 -4.28 -11.59
CA LEU A 227 31.94 -4.46 -11.71
C LEU A 227 31.53 -5.91 -12.01
N GLN A 228 32.47 -6.82 -12.24
CA GLN A 228 32.17 -8.21 -12.55
C GLN A 228 31.79 -8.98 -11.28
N SER A 229 30.52 -9.35 -11.17
CA SER A 229 30.01 -10.28 -10.17
C SER A 229 28.91 -11.16 -10.76
N ILE A 230 28.60 -12.25 -10.06
CA ILE A 230 27.52 -13.15 -10.49
C ILE A 230 26.18 -12.43 -10.34
N GLY A 231 25.93 -11.77 -9.20
CA GLY A 231 24.69 -11.05 -8.92
C GLY A 231 24.48 -9.75 -9.70
N GLY A 232 25.54 -9.14 -10.27
CA GLY A 232 25.46 -7.85 -10.96
C GLY A 232 24.82 -7.89 -12.34
N ASN A 233 24.74 -9.07 -12.97
CA ASN A 233 24.16 -9.26 -14.31
C ASN A 233 22.98 -10.24 -14.33
N THR A 234 22.55 -10.76 -13.18
CA THR A 234 21.51 -11.81 -13.08
C THR A 234 20.39 -11.43 -12.10
N ASN A 235 19.16 -11.90 -12.34
CA ASN A 235 18.07 -11.82 -11.36
C ASN A 235 18.43 -12.62 -10.09
N TYR A 236 17.95 -12.18 -8.92
CA TYR A 236 18.17 -12.81 -7.60
C TYR A 236 17.92 -14.32 -7.61
N GLU A 237 16.89 -14.78 -8.33
CA GLU A 237 16.57 -16.21 -8.48
C GLU A 237 17.67 -17.02 -9.17
N HIS A 238 18.35 -16.45 -10.17
CA HIS A 238 19.47 -17.13 -10.83
C HIS A 238 20.70 -17.21 -9.93
N LEU A 239 20.99 -16.15 -9.17
CA LEU A 239 22.06 -16.14 -8.20
C LEU A 239 21.82 -17.19 -7.10
N LYS A 240 20.59 -17.26 -6.59
CA LYS A 240 20.15 -18.27 -5.63
C LYS A 240 20.32 -19.69 -6.19
N LYS A 241 19.86 -19.93 -7.42
CA LYS A 241 20.00 -21.23 -8.09
C LYS A 241 21.47 -21.63 -8.25
N PHE A 242 22.32 -20.71 -8.69
CA PHE A 242 23.76 -20.93 -8.83
C PHE A 242 24.39 -21.39 -7.51
N TRP A 243 24.13 -20.67 -6.42
CA TRP A 243 24.68 -21.03 -5.10
C TRP A 243 24.11 -22.34 -4.56
N LEU A 244 22.83 -22.63 -4.80
CA LEU A 244 22.24 -23.93 -4.46
C LEU A 244 22.88 -25.08 -5.25
N GLU A 245 23.21 -24.89 -6.52
CA GLU A 245 23.93 -25.89 -7.32
C GLU A 245 25.36 -26.11 -6.81
N LYS A 246 26.08 -25.02 -6.49
CA LYS A 246 27.41 -25.09 -5.88
C LYS A 246 27.39 -25.78 -4.51
N ASP A 247 26.38 -25.50 -3.69
CA ASP A 247 26.20 -26.16 -2.40
C ASP A 247 25.89 -27.66 -2.54
N LYS A 248 25.03 -28.03 -3.50
CA LYS A 248 24.75 -29.44 -3.84
C LYS A 248 25.99 -30.20 -4.31
N GLN A 249 26.94 -29.51 -4.95
CA GLN A 249 28.23 -30.05 -5.39
C GLN A 249 29.30 -30.04 -4.28
N GLU A 250 28.93 -29.68 -3.05
CA GLU A 250 29.85 -29.60 -1.90
C GLU A 250 31.00 -28.59 -2.10
N GLN A 251 30.75 -27.52 -2.87
CA GLN A 251 31.75 -26.48 -3.18
C GLN A 251 31.70 -25.26 -2.24
N ILE A 252 30.91 -25.34 -1.15
CA ILE A 252 30.75 -24.32 -0.11
C ILE A 252 30.79 -25.00 1.28
N ASP A 253 31.96 -25.04 1.90
CA ASP A 253 32.21 -25.67 3.20
C ASP A 253 32.35 -24.66 4.35
N ASN A 254 32.70 -23.41 4.06
CA ASN A 254 32.87 -22.36 5.06
C ASN A 254 31.52 -21.84 5.60
N LEU A 255 31.35 -21.90 6.92
CA LEU A 255 30.10 -21.50 7.59
C LEU A 255 29.75 -20.01 7.43
N GLU A 256 30.74 -19.13 7.40
CA GLU A 256 30.52 -17.69 7.20
C GLU A 256 30.04 -17.41 5.78
N GLU A 257 30.64 -18.06 4.77
CA GLU A 257 30.19 -17.97 3.39
C GLU A 257 28.75 -18.46 3.23
N ARG A 258 28.41 -19.62 3.83
CA ARG A 258 27.05 -20.16 3.80
C ARG A 258 26.05 -19.19 4.43
N LYS A 259 26.35 -18.65 5.61
CA LYS A 259 25.50 -17.65 6.29
C LYS A 259 25.31 -16.40 5.44
N TYR A 260 26.36 -15.90 4.81
CA TYR A 260 26.29 -14.71 3.98
C TYR A 260 25.48 -14.95 2.69
N ILE A 261 25.71 -16.08 2.03
CA ILE A 261 25.09 -16.42 0.74
C ILE A 261 23.60 -16.78 0.90
N PHE A 262 23.25 -17.51 1.96
CA PHE A 262 21.89 -18.04 2.17
C PHE A 262 21.09 -17.28 3.23
N GLY A 263 21.70 -16.34 3.97
CA GLY A 263 21.06 -15.58 5.05
C GLY A 263 20.87 -16.38 6.35
N ASP A 264 20.07 -15.84 7.27
CA ASP A 264 19.68 -16.47 8.54
C ASP A 264 18.72 -17.66 8.38
N LEU A 265 18.46 -18.09 7.15
CA LEU A 265 17.71 -19.31 6.84
C LEU A 265 18.50 -20.53 7.29
N LEU A 266 18.32 -20.88 8.57
CA LEU A 266 18.53 -22.16 9.25
C LEU A 266 19.70 -23.02 8.71
N TYR A 267 20.86 -22.95 9.38
CA TYR A 267 21.85 -24.03 9.27
C TYR A 267 22.46 -24.44 10.60
N THR A 268 22.22 -25.70 10.95
CA THR A 268 23.12 -26.52 11.76
C THR A 268 24.31 -26.97 10.88
N GLU A 269 25.44 -27.33 11.48
CA GLU A 269 26.75 -27.55 10.84
C GLU A 269 26.85 -28.70 9.80
N HIS A 270 25.73 -29.31 9.40
CA HIS A 270 25.66 -30.40 8.42
C HIS A 270 24.51 -30.21 7.41
N LYS A 271 24.64 -30.82 6.22
CA LYS A 271 23.59 -30.86 5.19
C LYS A 271 22.24 -31.24 5.82
N VAL A 272 21.28 -30.32 5.78
CA VAL A 272 19.94 -30.50 6.37
C VAL A 272 19.24 -31.67 5.64
N VAL A 273 18.97 -32.75 6.36
CA VAL A 273 18.25 -33.92 5.85
C VAL A 273 16.76 -33.72 6.09
N ARG A 274 15.97 -33.68 5.00
CA ARG A 274 14.53 -33.49 5.03
C ARG A 274 13.83 -34.73 4.53
N VAL A 275 12.85 -35.25 5.25
CA VAL A 275 12.15 -36.51 4.93
C VAL A 275 10.65 -36.28 4.78
N ASP A 276 10.07 -36.81 3.70
CA ASP A 276 8.65 -36.75 3.37
C ASP A 276 8.04 -38.16 3.50
N LEU A 277 7.26 -38.38 4.55
CA LEU A 277 6.71 -39.69 4.94
C LEU A 277 5.33 -39.91 4.35
N GLY A 278 5.18 -40.98 3.58
CA GLY A 278 3.98 -41.24 2.78
C GLY A 278 3.86 -40.30 1.60
N CYS A 279 4.99 -40.05 0.91
CA CYS A 279 5.07 -39.04 -0.14
C CYS A 279 4.24 -39.37 -1.40
N GLY A 280 3.79 -40.62 -1.55
CA GLY A 280 3.03 -41.06 -2.72
C GLY A 280 3.74 -40.72 -4.04
N PRO A 281 2.99 -40.32 -5.09
CA PRO A 281 3.56 -40.05 -6.40
C PRO A 281 4.02 -38.59 -6.55
N ALA A 282 3.99 -37.79 -5.48
CA ALA A 282 4.22 -36.35 -5.53
C ALA A 282 5.17 -35.93 -4.41
N LYS A 283 6.38 -36.50 -4.42
CA LYS A 283 7.43 -36.15 -3.46
C LYS A 283 7.74 -34.65 -3.50
N ARG A 284 7.94 -34.08 -2.31
CA ARG A 284 8.33 -32.68 -2.19
C ARG A 284 9.74 -32.39 -2.70
N PRO A 285 9.93 -31.33 -3.49
CA PRO A 285 11.26 -30.88 -3.90
C PRO A 285 12.18 -30.64 -2.70
N GLY A 286 13.36 -31.26 -2.72
CA GLY A 286 14.36 -31.13 -1.65
C GLY A 286 14.12 -32.01 -0.43
N PHE A 287 13.13 -32.90 -0.46
CA PHE A 287 12.92 -33.95 0.54
C PHE A 287 13.38 -35.31 -0.01
N ILE A 288 13.73 -36.22 0.90
CA ILE A 288 13.84 -37.65 0.64
C ILE A 288 12.44 -38.24 0.82
N GLY A 289 11.84 -38.71 -0.26
CA GLY A 289 10.50 -39.29 -0.26
C GLY A 289 10.51 -40.75 0.21
N VAL A 290 9.62 -41.07 1.14
CA VAL A 290 9.43 -42.42 1.68
C VAL A 290 7.99 -42.85 1.45
N ASP A 291 7.78 -44.01 0.83
CA ASP A 291 6.47 -44.62 0.69
C ASP A 291 6.58 -46.14 0.72
N ARG A 292 5.51 -46.83 1.11
CA ARG A 292 5.46 -48.30 1.08
C ARG A 292 5.35 -48.84 -0.33
N PHE A 293 4.88 -48.04 -1.29
CA PHE A 293 4.75 -48.41 -2.68
C PHE A 293 5.89 -47.83 -3.53
N PRO A 294 6.49 -48.63 -4.44
CA PRO A 294 7.52 -48.13 -5.34
C PRO A 294 6.89 -47.29 -6.47
N GLN A 295 6.72 -45.99 -6.23
CA GLN A 295 6.21 -45.02 -7.23
C GLN A 295 7.35 -44.15 -7.78
N LEU A 296 7.10 -43.43 -8.88
CA LEU A 296 8.12 -42.73 -9.68
C LEU A 296 9.00 -41.76 -8.85
N ASP A 297 8.40 -41.07 -7.88
CA ASP A 297 9.06 -40.01 -7.13
C ASP A 297 9.59 -40.46 -5.76
N VAL A 298 9.40 -41.74 -5.39
CA VAL A 298 9.79 -42.30 -4.08
C VAL A 298 11.30 -42.61 -4.09
N ASP A 299 12.06 -42.01 -3.17
CA ASP A 299 13.51 -42.24 -3.06
C ASP A 299 13.84 -43.51 -2.26
N LYS A 300 13.05 -43.80 -1.22
CA LYS A 300 13.23 -44.96 -0.36
C LYS A 300 11.90 -45.68 -0.16
N ILE A 301 11.89 -46.97 -0.45
CA ILE A 301 10.75 -47.83 -0.14
C ILE A 301 10.77 -48.13 1.37
N GLY A 302 9.70 -47.79 2.08
CA GLY A 302 9.61 -47.98 3.53
C GLY A 302 8.17 -47.97 4.03
N ASN A 303 7.83 -48.93 4.89
CA ASN A 303 6.53 -49.01 5.56
C ASN A 303 6.59 -48.25 6.89
N LEU A 304 5.68 -47.28 7.09
CA LEU A 304 5.66 -46.48 8.32
C LEU A 304 5.35 -47.30 9.59
N ASN A 305 4.76 -48.50 9.43
CA ASN A 305 4.54 -49.44 10.55
C ASN A 305 5.81 -50.22 10.94
N GLU A 306 6.90 -50.06 10.21
CA GLU A 306 8.16 -50.77 10.38
C GLU A 306 9.30 -49.78 10.62
N LYS A 307 10.52 -50.31 10.81
CA LYS A 307 11.71 -49.48 11.00
C LYS A 307 11.98 -48.64 9.74
N LEU A 308 12.04 -47.33 9.91
CA LEU A 308 12.31 -46.41 8.79
C LEU A 308 13.78 -46.54 8.31
N PRO A 309 14.05 -46.45 6.99
CA PRO A 309 15.37 -46.70 6.39
C PRO A 309 16.33 -45.50 6.56
N PHE A 310 16.47 -45.01 7.79
CA PHE A 310 17.37 -43.93 8.19
C PHE A 310 18.08 -44.31 9.48
N GLU A 311 19.30 -43.80 9.61
CA GLU A 311 20.09 -43.91 10.84
C GLU A 311 19.46 -43.09 11.97
N ASP A 312 19.77 -43.44 13.20
CA ASP A 312 19.36 -42.70 14.38
C ASP A 312 19.93 -41.27 14.32
N ASN A 313 19.14 -40.28 14.73
CA ASN A 313 19.58 -38.88 14.79
C ASN A 313 20.17 -38.33 13.48
N SER A 314 19.59 -38.70 12.33
CA SER A 314 20.11 -38.33 11.01
C SER A 314 19.26 -37.27 10.29
N VAL A 315 18.02 -37.02 10.73
CA VAL A 315 17.04 -36.15 10.06
C VAL A 315 16.90 -34.82 10.80
N ASP A 316 16.77 -33.71 10.05
CA ASP A 316 16.63 -32.34 10.55
C ASP A 316 15.22 -31.76 10.36
N LEU A 317 14.45 -32.28 9.40
CA LEU A 317 13.04 -31.93 9.17
C LEU A 317 12.26 -33.16 8.72
N VAL A 318 11.14 -33.45 9.39
CA VAL A 318 10.19 -34.47 8.98
C VAL A 318 8.91 -33.80 8.53
N TYR A 319 8.37 -34.25 7.40
CA TYR A 319 7.06 -33.88 6.94
C TYR A 319 6.22 -35.15 6.70
N ALA A 320 4.98 -35.14 7.16
CA ALA A 320 4.01 -36.21 6.90
C ALA A 320 2.66 -35.56 6.54
N SER A 321 2.18 -35.79 5.32
CA SER A 321 0.83 -35.39 4.90
C SER A 321 -0.01 -36.61 4.69
N HIS A 322 -1.19 -36.66 5.29
CA HIS A 322 -2.22 -37.62 4.92
C HIS A 322 -1.71 -39.08 4.83
N SER A 323 -0.81 -39.42 5.77
CA SER A 323 -0.10 -40.71 5.79
C SER A 323 -0.15 -41.39 7.14
N LEU A 324 -0.17 -40.62 8.24
CA LEU A 324 -0.16 -41.16 9.59
C LEU A 324 -1.54 -41.66 10.05
N GLU A 325 -2.63 -41.22 9.45
CA GLU A 325 -3.98 -41.76 9.69
C GLU A 325 -4.11 -43.23 9.25
N HIS A 326 -3.25 -43.68 8.34
CA HIS A 326 -3.28 -45.03 7.78
C HIS A 326 -2.42 -46.05 8.53
N VAL A 327 -1.68 -45.64 9.57
CA VAL A 327 -0.80 -46.57 10.32
C VAL A 327 -1.58 -47.38 11.34
N LYS A 328 -1.12 -48.60 11.63
CA LYS A 328 -1.75 -49.52 12.58
C LYS A 328 -1.43 -49.17 14.03
N ASP A 329 -0.19 -48.76 14.28
CA ASP A 329 0.30 -48.35 15.60
C ASP A 329 0.96 -46.97 15.48
N LEU A 330 0.19 -45.94 15.84
CA LEU A 330 0.66 -44.56 15.80
C LEU A 330 1.84 -44.35 16.76
N MET A 331 1.78 -44.90 17.97
CA MET A 331 2.83 -44.68 18.96
C MET A 331 4.15 -45.30 18.52
N ASN A 332 4.15 -46.52 17.98
CA ASN A 332 5.35 -47.13 17.42
C ASN A 332 5.90 -46.34 16.22
N THR A 333 5.02 -45.83 15.35
CA THR A 333 5.43 -44.97 14.22
C THR A 333 6.09 -43.68 14.73
N MET A 334 5.50 -43.04 15.74
CA MET A 334 6.05 -41.82 16.34
C MET A 334 7.38 -42.08 17.06
N LYS A 335 7.59 -43.26 17.66
CA LYS A 335 8.91 -43.69 18.18
C LYS A 335 9.95 -43.81 17.07
N GLU A 336 9.59 -44.36 15.92
CA GLU A 336 10.49 -44.44 14.77
C GLU A 336 10.80 -43.06 14.16
N ILE A 337 9.79 -42.18 14.06
CA ILE A 337 10.01 -40.77 13.68
C ILE A 337 10.96 -40.10 14.68
N TYR A 338 10.71 -40.26 15.98
CA TYR A 338 11.60 -39.72 17.00
C TYR A 338 13.01 -40.28 16.90
N ARG A 339 13.19 -41.60 16.65
CA ARG A 339 14.50 -42.25 16.50
C ARG A 339 15.34 -41.57 15.42
N ILE A 340 14.78 -41.33 14.23
CA ILE A 340 15.52 -40.74 13.10
C ILE A 340 15.79 -39.24 13.28
N CYS A 341 14.97 -38.52 14.05
CA CYS A 341 15.14 -37.09 14.29
C CYS A 341 16.42 -36.78 15.10
N LYS A 342 17.16 -35.74 14.75
CA LYS A 342 18.14 -35.10 15.65
C LYS A 342 17.43 -34.36 16.79
N HIS A 343 18.17 -34.02 17.84
CA HIS A 343 17.68 -33.05 18.83
C HIS A 343 17.37 -31.71 18.13
N GLY A 344 16.19 -31.14 18.41
CA GLY A 344 15.73 -29.89 17.79
C GLY A 344 15.10 -30.04 16.40
N THR A 345 14.95 -31.27 15.90
CA THR A 345 14.31 -31.53 14.60
C THR A 345 12.87 -31.04 14.61
N GLN A 346 12.49 -30.31 13.57
CA GLN A 346 11.11 -29.95 13.34
C GLN A 346 10.36 -31.13 12.68
N ILE A 347 9.17 -31.45 13.18
CA ILE A 347 8.27 -32.42 12.57
C ILE A 347 6.96 -31.71 12.24
N CYS A 348 6.55 -31.79 10.98
CA CYS A 348 5.38 -31.13 10.44
C CYS A 348 4.38 -32.21 9.98
N ILE A 349 3.24 -32.30 10.67
CA ILE A 349 2.22 -33.32 10.42
C ILE A 349 0.95 -32.62 9.97
N LEU A 350 0.50 -32.90 8.74
CA LEU A 350 -0.83 -32.52 8.26
C LEU A 350 -1.69 -33.77 8.18
N ALA A 351 -2.79 -33.79 8.94
CA ALA A 351 -3.68 -34.93 9.01
C ALA A 351 -5.15 -34.50 8.84
N PRO A 352 -6.02 -35.41 8.35
CA PRO A 352 -7.45 -35.19 8.36
C PRO A 352 -7.96 -34.97 9.80
N TYR A 353 -8.84 -34.00 10.00
CA TYR A 353 -9.41 -33.76 11.33
C TYR A 353 -10.44 -34.83 11.67
N TYR A 354 -10.39 -35.33 12.92
CA TYR A 354 -11.19 -36.48 13.35
C TYR A 354 -12.70 -36.26 13.26
N GLU A 355 -13.21 -35.09 13.62
CA GLU A 355 -14.66 -34.82 13.68
C GLU A 355 -15.29 -34.49 12.32
N GLN A 356 -14.57 -34.73 11.23
CA GLN A 356 -15.13 -34.74 9.89
C GLN A 356 -15.77 -36.11 9.61
N LYS A 357 -17.07 -36.12 9.31
CA LYS A 357 -17.86 -37.35 9.12
C LYS A 357 -17.32 -38.24 8.02
N LEU A 358 -16.79 -37.66 6.93
CA LEU A 358 -16.20 -38.43 5.84
C LEU A 358 -14.95 -39.20 6.29
N ASN A 359 -14.08 -38.54 7.07
CA ASN A 359 -12.86 -39.17 7.61
C ASN A 359 -13.21 -40.24 8.63
N PHE A 360 -14.20 -39.97 9.48
CA PHE A 360 -14.70 -40.93 10.46
C PHE A 360 -15.30 -42.19 9.80
N ALA A 361 -15.97 -42.04 8.66
CA ALA A 361 -16.53 -43.15 7.90
C ALA A 361 -15.49 -43.92 7.07
N ASN A 362 -14.28 -43.37 6.86
CA ASN A 362 -13.27 -43.98 6.02
C ASN A 362 -12.60 -45.18 6.72
N PRO A 363 -12.81 -46.43 6.27
CA PRO A 363 -12.26 -47.62 6.94
C PRO A 363 -10.74 -47.73 6.84
N TYR A 364 -10.09 -46.90 6.02
CA TYR A 364 -8.64 -46.84 5.89
C TYR A 364 -7.99 -45.82 6.84
N HIS A 365 -8.78 -44.98 7.53
CA HIS A 365 -8.29 -44.09 8.58
C HIS A 365 -8.35 -44.84 9.92
N ILE A 366 -7.23 -45.47 10.29
CA ILE A 366 -7.09 -46.26 11.51
C ILE A 366 -6.82 -45.36 12.71
N GLN A 367 -6.03 -44.29 12.50
CA GLN A 367 -5.66 -43.32 13.53
C GLN A 367 -6.43 -42.02 13.37
N VAL A 368 -6.56 -41.30 14.48
CA VAL A 368 -7.36 -40.08 14.57
C VAL A 368 -6.50 -38.91 15.05
N PHE A 369 -6.74 -37.73 14.48
CA PHE A 369 -5.99 -36.52 14.80
C PHE A 369 -6.93 -35.39 15.21
N ASN A 370 -6.64 -34.82 16.38
CA ASN A 370 -7.29 -33.63 16.93
C ASN A 370 -6.30 -32.86 17.82
N GLU A 371 -6.74 -31.79 18.45
CA GLU A 371 -5.95 -30.92 19.32
C GLU A 371 -5.27 -31.64 20.50
N HIS A 372 -5.77 -32.81 20.90
CA HIS A 372 -5.24 -33.57 22.02
C HIS A 372 -4.21 -34.62 21.61
N THR A 373 -4.18 -35.04 20.34
CA THR A 373 -3.28 -36.10 19.86
C THR A 373 -1.82 -35.86 20.24
N PRO A 374 -1.23 -34.64 20.04
CA PRO A 374 0.18 -34.41 20.35
C PRO A 374 0.54 -34.49 21.84
N ARG A 375 -0.44 -34.36 22.73
CA ARG A 375 -0.23 -34.36 24.18
C ARG A 375 0.32 -35.71 24.68
N PHE A 376 0.05 -36.79 23.96
CA PHE A 376 0.51 -38.13 24.31
C PHE A 376 1.95 -38.43 23.86
N TRP A 377 2.63 -37.49 23.20
CA TRP A 377 4.02 -37.67 22.75
C TRP A 377 5.05 -36.91 23.59
N THR A 378 4.63 -36.26 24.67
CA THR A 378 5.50 -35.58 25.63
C THR A 378 4.89 -35.62 27.03
N ASP A 379 5.72 -35.65 28.07
CA ASP A 379 5.32 -35.43 29.47
C ASP A 379 5.55 -33.97 29.92
N TYR A 380 6.08 -33.13 29.02
CA TYR A 380 6.36 -31.74 29.33
C TYR A 380 5.07 -30.95 29.55
N PRO A 381 4.92 -30.24 30.68
CA PRO A 381 3.63 -29.70 31.11
C PRO A 381 3.20 -28.44 30.33
N TYR A 382 4.10 -27.80 29.59
CA TYR A 382 3.87 -26.51 28.95
C TYR A 382 3.89 -26.58 27.42
N THR A 383 3.13 -25.69 26.79
CA THR A 383 3.12 -25.47 25.33
C THR A 383 2.78 -24.02 24.99
N ASN A 384 3.09 -23.59 23.78
CA ASN A 384 2.70 -22.28 23.25
C ASN A 384 1.32 -22.29 22.60
N ILE A 385 0.62 -23.44 22.59
CA ILE A 385 -0.75 -23.52 22.09
C ILE A 385 -1.70 -22.79 23.07
N PRO A 386 -2.59 -21.90 22.58
CA PRO A 386 -3.57 -21.23 23.42
C PRO A 386 -4.40 -22.22 24.24
N GLN A 387 -4.55 -21.96 25.54
CA GLN A 387 -5.21 -22.86 26.47
C GLN A 387 -6.66 -23.20 26.06
N ASP A 388 -7.37 -22.26 25.46
CA ASP A 388 -8.74 -22.46 24.97
C ASP A 388 -8.87 -23.53 23.88
N ASP A 389 -7.78 -23.84 23.17
CA ASP A 389 -7.75 -24.84 22.11
C ASP A 389 -7.56 -26.28 22.64
N TRP A 390 -7.15 -26.49 23.90
CA TRP A 390 -6.81 -27.84 24.40
C TRP A 390 -7.19 -28.14 25.85
N LEU A 391 -7.59 -27.14 26.63
CA LEU A 391 -7.95 -27.33 28.04
C LEU A 391 -9.10 -28.33 28.17
N HIS A 392 -8.87 -29.35 29.00
CA HIS A 392 -9.88 -30.37 29.32
C HIS A 392 -9.98 -30.53 30.85
N PRO A 393 -11.19 -30.61 31.45
CA PRO A 393 -11.36 -30.65 32.91
C PRO A 393 -10.60 -31.78 33.61
N ASN A 394 -10.46 -32.93 32.94
CA ASN A 394 -9.78 -34.11 33.47
C ASN A 394 -8.27 -34.17 33.16
N ALA A 395 -7.73 -33.17 32.46
CA ALA A 395 -6.34 -33.16 31.99
C ALA A 395 -5.82 -31.71 31.90
N LEU A 396 -5.43 -31.17 33.06
CA LEU A 396 -5.09 -29.74 33.24
C LEU A 396 -3.72 -29.35 32.67
N THR A 397 -2.76 -30.27 32.61
CA THR A 397 -1.42 -30.05 32.04
C THR A 397 -1.38 -30.45 30.57
N TRP A 398 -0.46 -29.86 29.80
CA TRP A 398 -0.32 -30.21 28.38
C TRP A 398 0.12 -31.66 28.18
N GLY A 399 1.32 -32.02 28.66
CA GLY A 399 1.91 -33.34 28.48
C GLY A 399 1.16 -34.46 29.21
N LEU A 400 0.86 -35.51 28.46
CA LEU A 400 0.08 -36.69 28.89
C LEU A 400 0.77 -38.01 28.54
N SER A 401 2.00 -38.03 28.02
CA SER A 401 2.65 -39.30 27.60
C SER A 401 2.84 -40.31 28.74
N LYS A 402 2.84 -39.84 29.99
CA LYS A 402 2.94 -40.65 31.21
C LYS A 402 1.61 -41.01 31.87
N SER A 403 0.48 -40.69 31.23
CA SER A 403 -0.84 -41.13 31.71
C SER A 403 -0.96 -42.66 31.63
N ASP A 404 -1.77 -43.26 32.51
CA ASP A 404 -2.08 -44.70 32.52
C ASP A 404 -0.82 -45.62 32.57
N HIS A 405 0.17 -45.24 33.39
CA HIS A 405 1.46 -45.93 33.52
C HIS A 405 2.28 -46.04 32.21
N GLY A 406 1.96 -45.24 31.19
CA GLY A 406 2.73 -45.16 29.97
C GLY A 406 4.10 -44.50 30.16
N ASP A 407 5.08 -44.92 29.36
CA ASP A 407 6.30 -44.15 29.08
C ASP A 407 6.82 -44.56 27.70
N PRO A 408 6.42 -43.86 26.63
CA PRO A 408 6.84 -44.24 25.28
C PRO A 408 8.33 -43.99 25.03
N GLY A 409 9.04 -43.26 25.90
CA GLY A 409 10.45 -42.92 25.72
C GLY A 409 10.70 -41.86 24.64
N ILE A 410 9.68 -41.06 24.31
CA ILE A 410 9.76 -39.96 23.34
C ILE A 410 9.36 -38.65 23.98
N ASP A 411 9.97 -37.56 23.52
CA ASP A 411 9.60 -36.20 23.88
C ASP A 411 9.47 -35.37 22.59
N LEU A 412 8.26 -35.38 22.03
CA LEU A 412 7.86 -34.60 20.87
C LEU A 412 6.93 -33.48 21.34
N ARG A 413 7.43 -32.26 21.40
CA ARG A 413 6.70 -31.12 21.93
C ARG A 413 6.00 -30.37 20.80
N CYS A 414 4.68 -30.27 20.87
CA CYS A 414 3.92 -29.45 19.92
C CYS A 414 4.13 -27.97 20.25
N VAL A 415 4.56 -27.21 19.25
CA VAL A 415 4.92 -25.79 19.38
C VAL A 415 3.98 -24.89 18.59
N LYS A 416 3.34 -25.40 17.53
CA LYS A 416 2.30 -24.70 16.77
C LYS A 416 1.26 -25.71 16.28
N MET A 417 0.00 -25.28 16.32
CA MET A 417 -1.15 -26.04 15.86
C MET A 417 -2.06 -25.12 15.05
N GLU A 418 -2.55 -25.61 13.92
CA GLU A 418 -3.40 -24.85 13.02
C GLU A 418 -4.52 -25.71 12.47
N PHE A 419 -5.69 -25.10 12.30
CA PHE A 419 -6.93 -25.75 11.91
C PHE A 419 -7.40 -25.16 10.58
N PHE A 420 -7.71 -26.02 9.61
CA PHE A 420 -8.22 -25.61 8.30
C PHE A 420 -9.72 -25.86 8.25
N TYR A 421 -10.49 -24.80 8.12
CA TYR A 421 -11.95 -24.85 8.26
C TYR A 421 -12.62 -25.01 6.91
N PHE A 422 -13.75 -25.73 6.93
CA PHE A 422 -14.65 -25.79 5.77
C PHE A 422 -15.10 -24.38 5.36
N PRO A 423 -15.34 -24.13 4.05
CA PRO A 423 -15.67 -22.80 3.52
C PRO A 423 -16.77 -22.06 4.28
N GLU A 424 -17.76 -22.78 4.80
CA GLU A 424 -18.90 -22.24 5.53
C GLU A 424 -18.50 -21.64 6.89
N TYR A 425 -17.36 -22.04 7.47
CA TYR A 425 -16.91 -21.57 8.79
C TYR A 425 -15.72 -20.60 8.72
N ARG A 426 -15.11 -20.39 7.54
CA ARG A 426 -13.91 -19.55 7.38
C ARG A 426 -14.12 -18.09 7.76
N HIS A 427 -15.34 -17.58 7.57
CA HIS A 427 -15.71 -16.18 7.86
C HIS A 427 -15.88 -15.89 9.36
N LEU A 428 -15.98 -16.93 10.20
CA LEU A 428 -16.16 -16.78 11.63
C LEU A 428 -14.87 -16.28 12.29
N THR A 429 -15.04 -15.55 13.40
CA THR A 429 -13.93 -15.14 14.28
C THR A 429 -13.23 -16.37 14.89
N LEU A 430 -12.03 -16.19 15.44
CA LEU A 430 -11.28 -17.29 16.08
C LEU A 430 -12.05 -17.93 17.26
N GLU A 431 -12.75 -17.12 18.05
CA GLU A 431 -13.56 -17.61 19.18
C GLU A 431 -14.78 -18.40 18.69
N GLU A 432 -15.51 -17.88 17.71
CA GLU A 432 -16.64 -18.58 17.10
C GLU A 432 -16.22 -19.88 16.42
N LYS A 433 -15.06 -19.89 15.76
CA LYS A 433 -14.46 -21.10 15.18
C LYS A 433 -14.14 -22.13 16.24
N ARG A 434 -13.54 -21.72 17.37
CA ARG A 434 -13.26 -22.60 18.52
C ARG A 434 -14.54 -23.19 19.09
N GLN A 435 -15.55 -22.36 19.30
CA GLN A 435 -16.83 -22.81 19.82
C GLN A 435 -17.51 -23.79 18.85
N ALA A 436 -17.48 -23.49 17.56
CA ALA A 436 -18.03 -24.37 16.52
C ALA A 436 -17.35 -25.75 16.54
N ARG A 437 -16.01 -25.82 16.64
CA ARG A 437 -15.30 -27.11 16.76
C ARG A 437 -15.68 -27.90 18.01
N LYS A 438 -16.03 -27.24 19.11
CA LYS A 438 -16.45 -27.92 20.36
C LYS A 438 -17.90 -28.42 20.32
N GLU A 439 -18.74 -27.83 19.47
CA GLU A 439 -20.19 -28.09 19.45
C GLU A 439 -20.67 -28.89 18.23
N LYS A 440 -19.91 -28.88 17.12
CA LYS A 440 -20.37 -29.35 15.81
C LYS A 440 -19.32 -30.20 15.10
N THR A 441 -19.81 -31.18 14.34
CA THR A 441 -19.01 -31.97 13.38
C THR A 441 -18.91 -31.26 12.03
N ASP A 442 -17.97 -31.68 11.18
CA ASP A 442 -17.70 -31.09 9.85
C ASP A 442 -17.36 -29.58 9.87
N VAL A 443 -16.67 -29.12 10.92
CA VAL A 443 -16.22 -27.72 11.04
C VAL A 443 -14.81 -27.53 10.49
N CYS A 444 -13.94 -28.50 10.76
CA CYS A 444 -12.53 -28.49 10.38
C CYS A 444 -12.28 -29.64 9.40
N GLU A 445 -11.60 -29.34 8.29
CA GLU A 445 -11.16 -30.30 7.27
C GLU A 445 -9.91 -31.04 7.75
N GLU A 446 -8.88 -30.27 8.15
CA GLU A 446 -7.53 -30.78 8.40
C GLU A 446 -6.91 -30.04 9.58
N ILE A 447 -5.93 -30.68 10.21
CA ILE A 447 -5.14 -30.11 11.30
C ILE A 447 -3.65 -30.26 11.01
N LEU A 448 -2.91 -29.18 11.26
CA LEU A 448 -1.47 -29.10 11.08
C LEU A 448 -0.79 -28.95 12.44
N PHE A 449 0.15 -29.84 12.72
CA PHE A 449 1.03 -29.77 13.89
C PHE A 449 2.45 -29.44 13.45
N HIS A 450 3.09 -28.53 14.19
CA HIS A 450 4.53 -28.40 14.22
C HIS A 450 5.04 -28.85 15.57
N LEU A 451 5.94 -29.82 15.56
CA LEU A 451 6.54 -30.41 16.75
C LEU A 451 8.05 -30.25 16.71
N ILE A 452 8.67 -30.36 17.88
CA ILE A 452 10.12 -30.41 18.05
C ILE A 452 10.50 -31.71 18.76
N ALA A 453 11.51 -32.40 18.25
CA ALA A 453 12.10 -33.56 18.91
C ALA A 453 13.12 -33.16 19.99
N VAL A 454 12.79 -33.39 21.25
CA VAL A 454 13.63 -33.02 22.40
C VAL A 454 14.34 -34.25 22.98
N LYS A 455 15.57 -34.50 22.50
CA LYS A 455 16.38 -35.66 22.93
C LYS A 455 17.34 -35.43 24.11
N LYS A 456 17.44 -34.19 24.57
CA LYS A 456 18.38 -33.76 25.61
C LYS A 456 17.58 -32.92 26.60
N ALA A 457 17.98 -32.92 27.86
CA ALA A 457 17.44 -31.98 28.83
C ALA A 457 17.69 -30.55 28.35
N ILE A 458 16.64 -29.74 28.32
CA ILE A 458 16.66 -28.34 27.93
C ILE A 458 15.98 -27.53 29.03
N SER A 459 16.49 -26.32 29.29
CA SER A 459 15.85 -25.39 30.23
C SER A 459 14.60 -24.75 29.60
N GLU A 460 13.75 -24.11 30.42
CA GLU A 460 12.60 -23.36 29.91
C GLU A 460 13.03 -22.20 29.00
N GLU A 461 14.10 -21.49 29.37
CA GLU A 461 14.66 -20.39 28.58
C GLU A 461 15.17 -20.87 27.22
N GLU A 462 15.90 -21.99 27.20
CA GLU A 462 16.37 -22.62 25.96
C GLU A 462 15.20 -23.07 25.07
N TYR A 463 14.16 -23.66 25.67
CA TYR A 463 12.96 -24.09 24.95
C TYR A 463 12.23 -22.90 24.30
N ILE A 464 12.06 -21.80 25.03
CA ILE A 464 11.43 -20.57 24.50
C ILE A 464 12.28 -19.95 23.39
N ASP A 465 13.61 -19.87 23.57
CA ASP A 465 14.53 -19.36 22.55
C ASP A 465 14.50 -20.22 21.27
N MET A 466 14.45 -21.55 21.42
CA MET A 466 14.29 -22.48 20.29
C MET A 466 13.00 -22.21 19.50
N ILE A 467 11.87 -22.00 20.17
CA ILE A 467 10.60 -21.72 19.50
C ILE A 467 10.62 -20.36 18.81
N ASN A 468 11.12 -19.33 19.48
CA ASN A 468 11.14 -17.97 18.94
C ASN A 468 12.03 -17.84 17.69
N ARG A 469 13.09 -18.65 17.60
CA ARG A 469 13.97 -18.71 16.43
C ARG A 469 13.51 -19.69 15.36
N MET A 470 12.50 -20.52 15.64
CA MET A 470 12.04 -21.54 14.71
C MET A 470 11.26 -20.90 13.57
N GLU A 471 11.79 -21.01 12.36
CA GLU A 471 11.00 -20.81 11.15
C GLU A 471 10.15 -22.07 10.90
N TYR A 472 8.83 -21.92 10.89
CA TYR A 472 7.92 -23.03 10.67
C TYR A 472 7.97 -23.46 9.20
N TYR A 473 8.32 -24.72 8.92
CA TYR A 473 8.24 -25.24 7.56
C TYR A 473 6.81 -25.17 7.04
N GLU A 474 6.57 -24.29 6.07
CA GLU A 474 5.27 -24.05 5.52
C GLU A 474 5.05 -24.88 4.24
N PRO A 475 4.14 -25.88 4.24
CA PRO A 475 3.87 -26.65 3.04
C PRO A 475 3.33 -25.76 1.90
N PRO A 476 3.83 -25.89 0.65
CA PRO A 476 3.38 -25.04 -0.46
C PRO A 476 1.85 -25.07 -0.70
N HIS A 477 1.24 -26.25 -0.60
CA HIS A 477 -0.21 -26.39 -0.77
C HIS A 477 -1.02 -25.72 0.36
N ILE A 478 -0.50 -25.64 1.58
CA ILE A 478 -1.12 -24.88 2.68
C ILE A 478 -1.01 -23.38 2.41
N SER A 479 0.15 -22.90 1.93
CA SER A 479 0.30 -21.50 1.51
C SER A 479 -0.71 -21.11 0.44
N ILE A 480 -0.89 -21.98 -0.57
CA ILE A 480 -1.88 -21.80 -1.63
C ILE A 480 -3.30 -21.82 -1.05
N LYS A 481 -3.62 -22.76 -0.13
CA LYS A 481 -4.92 -22.85 0.53
C LYS A 481 -5.26 -21.54 1.24
N ARG A 482 -4.36 -21.03 2.11
CA ARG A 482 -4.56 -19.74 2.79
C ARG A 482 -4.74 -18.57 1.81
N GLN A 483 -3.95 -18.52 0.74
CA GLN A 483 -4.12 -17.48 -0.29
C GLN A 483 -5.47 -17.57 -0.98
N ASN A 484 -5.94 -18.77 -1.32
CA ASN A 484 -7.25 -18.97 -1.91
C ASN A 484 -8.37 -18.56 -0.96
N GLU A 485 -8.26 -18.86 0.33
CA GLU A 485 -9.23 -18.42 1.34
C GLU A 485 -9.32 -16.89 1.40
N ILE A 486 -8.18 -16.19 1.40
CA ILE A 486 -8.13 -14.72 1.35
C ILE A 486 -8.76 -14.20 0.04
N ILE A 487 -8.45 -14.81 -1.10
CA ILE A 487 -9.01 -14.41 -2.40
C ILE A 487 -10.52 -14.59 -2.42
N GLU A 488 -11.06 -15.69 -1.87
CA GLU A 488 -12.50 -15.94 -1.77
C GLU A 488 -13.18 -14.89 -0.89
N GLU A 489 -12.58 -14.53 0.24
CA GLU A 489 -13.10 -13.49 1.13
C GLU A 489 -13.09 -12.11 0.45
N LEU A 490 -11.99 -11.75 -0.21
CA LEU A 490 -11.88 -10.51 -0.97
C LEU A 490 -12.90 -10.45 -2.11
N ARG A 491 -13.16 -11.57 -2.80
CA ARG A 491 -14.20 -11.64 -3.85
C ARG A 491 -15.60 -11.41 -3.29
N LYS A 492 -15.92 -11.96 -2.12
CA LYS A 492 -17.21 -11.71 -1.45
C LYS A 492 -17.35 -10.24 -1.06
N ASN A 493 -16.30 -9.65 -0.49
CA ASN A 493 -16.29 -8.24 -0.12
C ASN A 493 -16.41 -7.32 -1.34
N LEU A 494 -15.73 -7.66 -2.44
CA LEU A 494 -15.84 -6.93 -3.70
C LEU A 494 -17.27 -6.99 -4.25
N LEU A 495 -17.90 -8.16 -4.27
CA LEU A 495 -19.28 -8.31 -4.73
C LEU A 495 -20.25 -7.43 -3.92
N TYR A 496 -20.10 -7.43 -2.59
CA TYR A 496 -20.89 -6.57 -1.71
C TYR A 496 -20.67 -5.07 -2.00
N GLN A 497 -19.43 -4.66 -2.23
CA GLN A 497 -19.11 -3.27 -2.60
C GLN A 497 -19.67 -2.88 -3.97
N GLU A 498 -19.63 -3.78 -4.95
CA GLU A 498 -20.24 -3.56 -6.27
C GLU A 498 -21.77 -3.42 -6.21
N GLU A 499 -22.43 -4.15 -5.32
CA GLU A 499 -23.87 -3.99 -5.07
C GLU A 499 -24.19 -2.64 -4.43
N GLU A 500 -23.40 -2.21 -3.44
CA GLU A 500 -23.56 -0.88 -2.84
C GLU A 500 -23.25 0.26 -3.81
N LEU A 501 -22.24 0.10 -4.66
CA LEU A 501 -21.91 1.09 -5.71
C LEU A 501 -23.08 1.25 -6.68
N ARG A 502 -23.68 0.15 -7.16
CA ARG A 502 -24.88 0.18 -8.00
C ARG A 502 -26.04 0.93 -7.33
N ARG A 503 -26.30 0.66 -6.05
CA ARG A 503 -27.34 1.39 -5.28
C ARG A 503 -27.07 2.89 -5.19
N LEU A 504 -25.81 3.30 -5.10
CA LEU A 504 -25.42 4.71 -5.06
C LEU A 504 -25.53 5.37 -6.44
N GLU A 505 -25.18 4.67 -7.51
CA GLU A 505 -25.36 5.13 -8.90
C GLU A 505 -26.84 5.36 -9.22
N ASP A 506 -27.73 4.45 -8.82
CA ASP A 506 -29.18 4.62 -9.00
C ASP A 506 -29.69 5.88 -8.29
N LYS A 507 -29.26 6.12 -7.05
CA LYS A 507 -29.60 7.34 -6.30
C LYS A 507 -29.01 8.61 -6.92
N LEU A 508 -27.84 8.52 -7.53
CA LEU A 508 -27.22 9.66 -8.22
C LEU A 508 -28.04 10.02 -9.47
N ASN A 509 -28.43 9.03 -10.27
CA ASN A 509 -29.26 9.21 -11.45
C ASN A 509 -30.62 9.85 -11.10
N GLU A 510 -31.29 9.38 -10.04
CA GLU A 510 -32.54 9.98 -9.55
C GLU A 510 -32.37 11.46 -9.18
N ARG A 511 -31.24 11.81 -8.54
CA ARG A 511 -30.92 13.20 -8.20
C ARG A 511 -30.62 14.05 -9.42
N GLU A 512 -29.93 13.51 -10.43
CA GLU A 512 -29.66 14.22 -11.68
C GLU A 512 -30.95 14.52 -12.45
N GLU A 513 -31.90 13.59 -12.49
CA GLU A 513 -33.22 13.82 -13.07
C GLU A 513 -33.99 14.92 -12.32
N THR A 514 -33.96 14.86 -10.99
CA THR A 514 -34.57 15.91 -10.14
C THR A 514 -33.93 17.27 -10.42
N LEU A 515 -32.61 17.33 -10.60
CA LEU A 515 -31.88 18.57 -10.85
C LEU A 515 -32.26 19.18 -12.21
N LYS A 516 -32.40 18.35 -13.26
CA LYS A 516 -32.91 18.80 -14.57
C LYS A 516 -34.32 19.37 -14.47
N PHE A 517 -35.18 18.78 -13.65
CA PHE A 517 -36.54 19.31 -13.43
C PHE A 517 -36.48 20.69 -12.75
N ILE A 518 -35.66 20.84 -11.72
CA ILE A 518 -35.47 22.12 -11.01
C ILE A 518 -34.88 23.19 -11.94
N GLU A 519 -33.91 22.84 -12.80
CA GLU A 519 -33.34 23.76 -13.79
C GLU A 519 -34.38 24.25 -14.78
N LYS A 520 -35.24 23.36 -15.28
CA LYS A 520 -36.35 23.73 -16.15
C LYS A 520 -37.36 24.64 -15.46
N ASP A 521 -37.71 24.36 -14.21
CA ASP A 521 -38.61 25.21 -13.43
C ASP A 521 -38.01 26.59 -13.15
N LYS A 522 -36.69 26.65 -12.91
CA LYS A 522 -35.96 27.92 -12.78
C LYS A 522 -36.04 28.74 -14.07
N GLU A 523 -35.83 28.12 -15.24
CA GLU A 523 -35.97 28.81 -16.53
C GLU A 523 -37.38 29.37 -16.74
N ASN A 524 -38.42 28.58 -16.44
CA ASN A 524 -39.81 29.03 -16.50
C ASN A 524 -40.09 30.21 -15.55
N LEU A 525 -39.52 30.21 -14.35
CA LEU A 525 -39.66 31.32 -13.40
C LEU A 525 -38.94 32.59 -13.89
N ILE A 526 -37.77 32.45 -14.52
CA ILE A 526 -37.07 33.58 -15.14
C ILE A 526 -37.93 34.19 -16.25
N GLU A 527 -38.52 33.39 -17.14
CA GLU A 527 -39.41 33.91 -18.18
C GLU A 527 -40.61 34.69 -17.61
N LYS A 528 -41.23 34.15 -16.54
CA LYS A 528 -42.34 34.84 -15.85
C LYS A 528 -41.89 36.16 -15.23
N LEU A 529 -40.70 36.20 -14.61
CA LEU A 529 -40.15 37.41 -14.03
C LEU A 529 -39.94 38.50 -15.10
N HIS A 530 -39.32 38.14 -16.23
CA HIS A 530 -39.14 39.07 -17.36
C HIS A 530 -40.48 39.61 -17.89
N ALA A 531 -41.51 38.76 -17.98
CA ALA A 531 -42.84 39.21 -18.40
C ALA A 531 -43.46 40.21 -17.41
N SER A 532 -43.33 39.96 -16.10
CA SER A 532 -43.80 40.88 -15.07
C SER A 532 -43.01 42.21 -15.04
N GLU A 533 -41.70 42.20 -15.28
CA GLU A 533 -40.89 43.41 -15.41
C GLU A 533 -41.34 44.28 -16.59
N GLU A 534 -41.66 43.66 -17.73
CA GLU A 534 -42.19 44.36 -18.92
C GLU A 534 -43.57 45.00 -18.62
N GLU A 535 -44.44 44.32 -17.86
CA GLU A 535 -45.72 44.87 -17.43
C GLU A 535 -45.56 46.06 -16.47
N LEU A 536 -44.63 45.95 -15.50
CA LEU A 536 -44.32 47.04 -14.58
C LEU A 536 -43.85 48.28 -15.35
N ARG A 537 -42.97 48.10 -16.35
CA ARG A 537 -42.48 49.19 -17.17
C ARG A 537 -43.60 49.92 -17.93
N LYS A 538 -44.57 49.17 -18.47
CA LYS A 538 -45.76 49.74 -19.11
C LYS A 538 -46.66 50.51 -18.12
N LEU A 539 -46.74 50.04 -16.88
CA LEU A 539 -47.49 50.74 -15.82
C LEU A 539 -46.78 52.02 -15.38
N GLU A 540 -45.45 52.01 -15.28
CA GLU A 540 -44.65 53.20 -15.00
C GLU A 540 -44.83 54.26 -16.09
N ASP A 541 -44.79 53.88 -17.37
CA ASP A 541 -45.03 54.82 -18.48
C ASP A 541 -46.43 55.46 -18.40
N LYS A 542 -47.47 54.67 -18.09
CA LYS A 542 -48.83 55.17 -17.88
C LYS A 542 -48.95 56.07 -16.66
N LEU A 543 -48.20 55.78 -15.59
CA LEU A 543 -48.17 56.61 -14.41
C LEU A 543 -47.57 57.99 -14.74
N ASN A 544 -46.46 58.01 -15.46
CA ASN A 544 -45.80 59.24 -15.92
C ASN A 544 -46.73 60.10 -16.79
N GLU A 545 -47.46 59.49 -17.74
CA GLU A 545 -48.45 60.19 -18.57
C GLU A 545 -49.58 60.81 -17.74
N ARG A 546 -50.06 60.08 -16.71
CA ARG A 546 -51.06 60.60 -15.77
C ARG A 546 -50.52 61.73 -14.91
N GLU A 547 -49.27 61.66 -14.47
CA GLU A 547 -48.62 62.74 -13.71
C GLU A 547 -48.48 64.03 -14.55
N GLU A 548 -48.13 63.92 -15.83
CA GLU A 548 -48.11 65.08 -16.73
C GLU A 548 -49.51 65.67 -16.93
N THR A 549 -50.52 64.82 -17.08
CA THR A 549 -51.93 65.25 -17.16
C THR A 549 -52.37 65.96 -15.88
N LEU A 550 -51.99 65.45 -14.72
CA LEU A 550 -52.27 66.08 -13.42
C LEU A 550 -51.61 67.46 -13.31
N LYS A 551 -50.36 67.61 -13.72
CA LYS A 551 -49.68 68.93 -13.77
C LYS A 551 -50.42 69.92 -14.65
N PHE A 552 -50.95 69.47 -15.80
CA PHE A 552 -51.77 70.32 -16.67
C PHE A 552 -53.07 70.74 -15.99
N ILE A 553 -53.78 69.82 -15.34
CA ILE A 553 -55.01 70.10 -14.58
C ILE A 553 -54.74 71.05 -13.41
N GLU A 554 -53.63 70.87 -12.69
CA GLU A 554 -53.22 71.77 -11.59
C GLU A 554 -52.97 73.19 -12.10
N LYS A 555 -52.29 73.34 -13.23
CA LYS A 555 -52.07 74.64 -13.87
C LYS A 555 -53.38 75.29 -14.33
N ASP A 556 -54.29 74.52 -14.91
CA ASP A 556 -55.62 75.01 -15.29
C ASP A 556 -56.45 75.42 -14.07
N LYS A 557 -56.36 74.67 -12.97
CA LYS A 557 -56.96 75.03 -11.68
C LYS A 557 -56.39 76.34 -11.15
N GLU A 558 -55.08 76.56 -11.21
CA GLU A 558 -54.45 77.82 -10.80
C GLU A 558 -54.95 79.00 -11.64
N ASN A 559 -55.01 78.85 -12.97
CA ASN A 559 -55.57 79.84 -13.88
C ASN A 559 -57.05 80.15 -13.55
N LEU A 560 -57.84 79.12 -13.22
CA LEU A 560 -59.24 79.29 -12.83
C LEU A 560 -59.37 80.03 -11.49
N ILE A 561 -58.52 79.72 -10.51
CA ILE A 561 -58.44 80.41 -9.21
C ILE A 561 -58.08 81.89 -9.43
N GLU A 562 -57.15 82.20 -10.34
CA GLU A 562 -56.77 83.57 -10.65
C GLU A 562 -57.92 84.35 -11.31
N LYS A 563 -58.63 83.74 -12.26
CA LYS A 563 -59.89 84.30 -12.80
C LYS A 563 -60.92 84.53 -11.70
N LEU A 564 -61.12 83.55 -10.81
CA LEU A 564 -62.03 83.67 -9.66
C LEU A 564 -61.62 84.81 -8.72
N ARG A 565 -60.32 85.03 -8.48
CA ARG A 565 -59.81 86.17 -7.71
C ARG A 565 -60.07 87.50 -8.39
N SER A 566 -59.89 87.58 -9.71
CA SER A 566 -60.22 88.77 -10.51
C SER A 566 -61.73 89.08 -10.44
N THR A 567 -62.59 88.10 -10.71
CA THR A 567 -64.05 88.27 -10.61
C THR A 567 -64.49 88.56 -9.17
N LYS A 568 -63.82 87.95 -8.17
CA LYS A 568 -64.05 88.26 -6.75
C LYS A 568 -63.63 89.69 -6.43
N SER A 569 -62.52 90.20 -6.95
CA SER A 569 -62.09 91.59 -6.77
C SER A 569 -63.07 92.58 -7.41
N GLU A 570 -63.64 92.25 -8.57
CA GLU A 570 -64.72 93.03 -9.20
C GLU A 570 -66.00 92.99 -8.36
N LEU A 571 -66.37 91.82 -7.84
CA LEU A 571 -67.49 91.67 -6.92
C LEU A 571 -67.22 92.40 -5.59
N GLU A 572 -66.00 92.40 -5.08
CA GLU A 572 -65.59 93.12 -3.87
C GLU A 572 -65.56 94.63 -4.08
N SER A 573 -65.31 95.13 -5.30
CA SER A 573 -65.51 96.57 -5.59
C SER A 573 -67.00 96.92 -5.62
N ILE A 574 -67.85 96.08 -6.20
CA ILE A 574 -69.32 96.22 -6.21
C ILE A 574 -69.90 96.07 -4.79
N VAL A 575 -69.34 95.18 -3.98
CA VAL A 575 -69.72 94.95 -2.59
C VAL A 575 -69.17 96.06 -1.70
N ASN A 576 -67.96 96.60 -1.90
CA ASN A 576 -67.46 97.76 -1.14
C ASN A 576 -68.26 99.03 -1.44
N GLU A 577 -68.73 99.21 -2.68
CA GLU A 577 -69.66 100.29 -3.05
C GLU A 577 -71.05 100.11 -2.39
N LYS A 578 -71.45 98.87 -2.10
CA LYS A 578 -72.70 98.54 -1.39
C LYS A 578 -72.55 98.41 0.15
N ALA A 579 -71.34 98.15 0.67
CA ALA A 579 -71.05 97.81 2.07
C ALA A 579 -70.68 99.01 2.95
N GLU A 580 -70.26 100.15 2.37
CA GLU A 580 -70.28 101.43 3.11
C GLU A 580 -71.70 101.91 3.43
N LYS A 581 -72.72 101.32 2.78
CA LYS A 581 -74.15 101.62 2.99
C LYS A 581 -74.91 100.63 3.88
N GLN A 582 -74.29 99.53 4.28
CA GLN A 582 -74.94 98.55 5.16
C GLN A 582 -74.02 98.09 6.29
N LEU A 583 -74.09 98.88 7.36
CA LEU A 583 -74.46 98.37 8.68
C LEU A 583 -73.44 97.40 9.31
N ARG A 584 -72.69 97.87 10.30
CA ARG A 584 -73.11 97.73 11.71
C ARG A 584 -73.79 96.38 12.00
N ARG A 585 -73.10 95.24 11.90
CA ARG A 585 -73.43 94.06 12.71
C ARG A 585 -72.34 93.00 12.65
N LYS A 586 -71.63 92.93 13.79
CA LYS A 586 -71.13 91.73 14.46
C LYS A 586 -70.08 90.89 13.70
N LYS A 587 -68.80 90.91 14.12
CA LYS A 587 -68.23 90.17 15.27
C LYS A 587 -68.28 88.65 14.99
N ILE A 588 -67.29 88.12 14.26
CA ILE A 588 -66.06 87.43 14.73
C ILE A 588 -66.35 86.34 15.79
N ILE A 589 -65.84 85.12 15.49
CA ILE A 589 -65.24 84.06 16.33
C ILE A 589 -65.76 82.71 15.78
N LYS A 590 -64.96 81.78 15.25
CA LYS A 590 -63.95 80.92 15.91
C LYS A 590 -63.27 80.11 14.76
N ASP A 591 -61.97 79.86 14.72
CA ASP A 591 -61.34 78.77 15.49
C ASP A 591 -59.81 78.93 15.56
N ARG A 592 -59.28 78.72 16.77
CA ARG A 592 -57.88 78.39 17.06
C ARG A 592 -57.89 77.36 18.17
N ALA A 593 -57.38 76.16 17.89
CA ALA A 593 -56.41 75.41 18.70
C ALA A 593 -56.32 73.99 18.12
N ILE A 594 -55.30 73.70 17.31
CA ILE A 594 -53.95 73.26 17.70
C ILE A 594 -53.91 71.74 17.87
N ASN A 595 -53.23 71.10 16.91
CA ASN A 595 -52.19 70.08 17.08
C ASN A 595 -51.61 69.89 15.66
N VAL A 596 -50.57 70.61 15.22
CA VAL A 596 -49.16 70.52 15.62
C VAL A 596 -48.67 69.07 15.62
N VAL A 597 -47.98 68.75 14.52
CA VAL A 597 -46.71 68.02 14.49
C VAL A 597 -46.76 66.61 15.07
N TYR A 598 -46.69 65.62 14.17
CA TYR A 598 -45.60 64.64 14.23
C TYR A 598 -45.19 64.23 12.80
N SER A 599 -44.75 65.21 12.02
CA SER A 599 -43.81 64.97 10.91
C SER A 599 -42.38 65.13 11.44
N LYS A 600 -41.91 64.12 12.17
CA LYS A 600 -40.47 63.97 12.49
C LYS A 600 -40.00 62.51 12.53
N GLU A 601 -40.90 61.53 12.60
CA GLU A 601 -40.51 60.11 12.70
C GLU A 601 -40.31 59.42 11.34
N PHE A 602 -40.91 59.92 10.26
CA PHE A 602 -40.79 59.28 8.94
C PHE A 602 -39.42 59.50 8.24
N LEU A 603 -38.70 60.56 8.60
CA LEU A 603 -37.37 60.86 8.03
C LEU A 603 -36.20 60.25 8.83
N ILE A 604 -36.46 59.74 10.04
CA ILE A 604 -35.46 59.06 10.87
C ILE A 604 -35.41 57.55 10.58
N GLN A 605 -36.51 56.95 10.12
CA GLN A 605 -36.59 55.51 9.80
C GLN A 605 -36.10 55.14 8.37
N SER A 606 -36.29 56.02 7.38
CA SER A 606 -35.83 55.79 6.00
C SER A 606 -34.30 55.89 5.81
N ARG A 607 -33.58 56.41 6.81
CA ARG A 607 -32.10 56.34 6.89
C ARG A 607 -31.58 55.03 7.51
N ARG A 608 -32.36 54.32 8.32
CA ARG A 608 -31.98 52.98 8.85
C ARG A 608 -31.98 51.92 7.75
N PHE A 609 -32.87 52.03 6.77
CA PHE A 609 -33.01 51.07 5.68
C PHE A 609 -31.80 51.03 4.73
N ARG A 610 -31.25 52.20 4.35
CA ARG A 610 -29.99 52.26 3.58
C ARG A 610 -28.78 51.78 4.38
N PHE A 611 -28.83 51.87 5.71
CA PHE A 611 -27.75 51.41 6.58
C PHE A 611 -27.69 49.88 6.68
N ILE A 612 -28.84 49.16 6.67
CA ILE A 612 -28.90 47.70 6.84
C ILE A 612 -28.57 46.94 5.55
N GLU A 613 -28.94 47.44 4.37
CA GLU A 613 -28.51 46.83 3.10
C GLU A 613 -26.99 46.93 2.87
N MET A 614 -26.34 47.96 3.43
CA MET A 614 -24.89 48.18 3.34
C MET A 614 -24.06 47.13 4.12
N PHE A 615 -24.71 46.35 4.98
CA PHE A 615 -24.09 45.40 5.91
C PHE A 615 -24.38 43.92 5.56
N LYS A 616 -24.75 43.61 4.32
CA LYS A 616 -24.77 42.22 3.80
C LYS A 616 -23.36 41.61 3.90
N GLY A 617 -23.09 40.88 4.99
CA GLY A 617 -21.84 40.14 5.24
C GLY A 617 -21.00 40.61 6.44
N SER A 618 -21.36 41.71 7.10
CA SER A 618 -20.74 42.15 8.35
C SER A 618 -21.39 41.50 9.57
N ASP A 619 -20.61 41.31 10.63
CA ASP A 619 -21.11 40.81 11.90
C ASP A 619 -21.87 41.92 12.64
N MET A 620 -23.19 41.74 12.84
CA MET A 620 -24.03 42.73 13.53
C MET A 620 -23.94 42.68 15.06
N TRP A 621 -23.03 41.86 15.61
CA TRP A 621 -22.88 41.65 17.05
C TRP A 621 -22.69 42.95 17.84
N GLU A 622 -21.91 43.90 17.32
CA GLU A 622 -21.64 45.18 18.00
C GLU A 622 -22.62 46.31 17.61
N THR A 623 -23.46 46.08 16.59
CA THR A 623 -24.39 47.10 16.06
C THR A 623 -25.83 46.89 16.49
N ILE A 624 -26.18 45.70 17.00
CA ILE A 624 -27.52 45.42 17.51
C ILE A 624 -27.82 46.32 18.73
N SER A 625 -29.09 46.71 18.91
CA SER A 625 -29.52 47.62 19.98
C SER A 625 -29.02 47.14 21.36
N PRO A 626 -28.50 48.03 22.22
CA PRO A 626 -28.08 47.68 23.58
C PRO A 626 -29.18 47.02 24.43
N ALA A 627 -30.46 47.20 24.07
CA ALA A 627 -31.57 46.51 24.72
C ALA A 627 -31.52 44.99 24.57
N PHE A 628 -30.77 44.45 23.60
CA PHE A 628 -30.56 43.01 23.41
C PHE A 628 -29.35 42.47 24.19
N GLN A 629 -28.78 43.23 25.13
CA GLN A 629 -27.61 42.79 25.91
C GLN A 629 -27.86 41.46 26.63
N GLN A 630 -29.06 41.25 27.20
CA GLN A 630 -29.42 39.98 27.81
C GLN A 630 -29.32 38.80 26.83
N LEU A 631 -29.72 38.97 25.55
CA LEU A 631 -29.61 37.92 24.53
C LEU A 631 -28.15 37.70 24.12
N LYS A 632 -27.32 38.75 24.14
CA LYS A 632 -25.86 38.61 23.91
C LYS A 632 -25.24 37.77 25.03
N ASP A 633 -25.62 38.02 26.28
CA ASP A 633 -25.14 37.28 27.43
C ASP A 633 -25.60 35.81 27.39
N ASP A 634 -26.89 35.58 27.13
CA ASP A 634 -27.45 34.23 26.94
C ASP A 634 -26.75 33.47 25.80
N ALA A 635 -26.52 34.12 24.66
CA ALA A 635 -25.82 33.49 23.53
C ALA A 635 -24.38 33.05 23.87
N VAL A 636 -23.71 33.73 24.81
CA VAL A 636 -22.39 33.34 25.30
C VAL A 636 -22.51 32.21 26.34
N ILE A 637 -23.46 32.31 27.27
CA ILE A 637 -23.72 31.31 28.32
C ILE A 637 -24.08 29.95 27.71
N PHE A 638 -24.96 29.93 26.72
CA PHE A 638 -25.44 28.71 26.05
C PHE A 638 -24.59 28.29 24.84
N GLY A 639 -23.36 28.83 24.69
CA GLY A 639 -22.42 28.39 23.64
C GLY A 639 -22.87 28.64 22.20
N MET A 640 -23.84 29.53 21.97
CA MET A 640 -24.35 29.86 20.64
C MET A 640 -23.37 30.75 19.87
N LYS A 641 -22.68 31.66 20.57
CA LYS A 641 -21.65 32.54 19.98
C LYS A 641 -20.27 31.86 19.94
N GLU A 642 -19.88 31.40 18.77
CA GLU A 642 -18.50 30.93 18.48
C GLU A 642 -17.70 31.96 17.66
N LYS A 643 -16.36 31.89 17.72
CA LYS A 643 -15.45 32.84 17.04
C LYS A 643 -15.68 33.00 15.52
N LYS A 644 -16.20 31.97 14.84
CA LYS A 644 -16.40 31.97 13.37
C LYS A 644 -17.81 32.34 12.92
N TYR A 645 -18.77 32.47 13.85
CA TYR A 645 -20.14 32.84 13.53
C TYR A 645 -20.34 34.34 13.62
N LYS A 646 -21.04 34.89 12.62
CA LYS A 646 -21.44 36.30 12.55
C LYS A 646 -22.94 36.42 12.85
N LEU A 647 -23.35 37.49 13.53
CA LEU A 647 -24.76 37.81 13.73
C LEU A 647 -25.33 38.47 12.45
N GLY A 648 -26.46 37.96 11.96
CA GLY A 648 -27.12 38.37 10.72
C GLY A 648 -28.64 38.31 10.82
N LEU A 649 -29.33 38.66 9.73
CA LEU A 649 -30.77 38.43 9.58
C LEU A 649 -31.02 37.04 8.97
N SER A 650 -32.09 36.39 9.43
CA SER A 650 -32.64 35.17 8.84
C SER A 650 -33.18 35.43 7.44
N VAL A 651 -33.64 34.37 6.77
CA VAL A 651 -34.53 34.54 5.61
C VAL A 651 -35.84 35.20 6.04
N ASN A 652 -36.60 35.72 5.07
CA ASN A 652 -37.92 36.29 5.34
C ASN A 652 -38.88 35.19 5.82
N LEU A 653 -39.35 35.28 7.06
CA LEU A 653 -40.27 34.31 7.66
C LEU A 653 -41.64 34.29 6.98
N GLN A 654 -41.98 35.30 6.17
CA GLN A 654 -43.19 35.30 5.35
C GLN A 654 -43.10 34.30 4.18
N GLU A 655 -41.89 33.99 3.71
CA GLU A 655 -41.63 33.15 2.54
C GLU A 655 -41.41 31.67 2.87
N ILE A 656 -41.31 31.34 4.16
CA ILE A 656 -41.05 29.97 4.62
C ILE A 656 -42.03 29.55 5.72
N PRO A 657 -42.38 28.26 5.84
CA PRO A 657 -43.29 27.79 6.89
C PRO A 657 -42.77 28.05 8.31
N PHE A 658 -41.47 27.88 8.52
CA PHE A 658 -40.76 28.18 9.76
C PHE A 658 -39.24 28.10 9.54
N GLU A 659 -38.46 28.84 10.33
CA GLU A 659 -37.05 28.57 10.53
C GLU A 659 -36.82 27.55 11.65
N TYR A 660 -35.81 26.69 11.50
CA TYR A 660 -35.59 25.53 12.36
C TYR A 660 -34.18 25.54 12.98
N TYR A 661 -34.11 25.39 14.31
CA TYR A 661 -32.86 25.41 15.09
C TYR A 661 -32.79 24.26 16.09
N GLU A 662 -31.65 23.59 16.20
CA GLU A 662 -31.36 22.66 17.30
C GLU A 662 -30.96 23.46 18.55
N LEU A 663 -31.52 23.09 19.71
CA LEU A 663 -31.28 23.73 21.00
C LEU A 663 -30.43 22.83 21.89
N ASP A 664 -29.35 23.39 22.42
CA ASP A 664 -28.44 22.71 23.36
C ASP A 664 -28.84 23.03 24.81
N ILE A 665 -30.01 22.54 25.21
CA ILE A 665 -30.59 22.72 26.55
C ILE A 665 -30.99 21.36 27.11
N HIS A 666 -30.55 21.04 28.33
CA HIS A 666 -30.67 19.69 28.88
C HIS A 666 -31.43 19.61 30.20
N SER A 667 -31.60 20.72 30.93
CA SER A 667 -32.26 20.72 32.24
C SER A 667 -33.01 22.03 32.53
N GLY A 668 -33.97 21.96 33.45
CA GLY A 668 -34.82 23.08 33.85
C GLY A 668 -36.26 23.00 33.30
N THR A 669 -37.11 23.92 33.72
CA THR A 669 -38.49 24.04 33.20
C THR A 669 -38.59 25.27 32.31
N LEU A 670 -38.62 25.09 30.99
CA LEU A 670 -38.65 26.17 30.02
C LEU A 670 -40.07 26.76 29.90
N GLN A 671 -40.20 28.08 30.03
CA GLN A 671 -41.47 28.82 29.98
C GLN A 671 -41.62 29.73 28.75
N GLY A 672 -40.59 29.83 27.91
CA GLY A 672 -40.62 30.68 26.73
C GLY A 672 -39.23 31.05 26.25
N VAL A 673 -39.19 31.72 25.11
CA VAL A 673 -37.95 32.18 24.47
C VAL A 673 -37.99 33.69 24.24
N TYR A 674 -36.83 34.31 24.27
CA TYR A 674 -36.64 35.68 23.84
C TYR A 674 -36.00 35.69 22.45
N LEU A 675 -36.58 36.47 21.53
CA LEU A 675 -36.11 36.62 20.16
C LEU A 675 -35.73 38.08 19.87
N ALA A 676 -34.76 38.28 18.99
CA ALA A 676 -34.54 39.58 18.37
C ALA A 676 -35.19 39.60 16.98
N VAL A 677 -36.19 40.46 16.80
CA VAL A 677 -37.01 40.56 15.59
C VAL A 677 -36.70 41.86 14.86
N ASN A 678 -36.64 41.80 13.53
CA ASN A 678 -36.54 42.94 12.66
C ASN A 678 -37.85 43.10 11.88
N LEU A 679 -38.51 44.25 12.08
CA LEU A 679 -39.72 44.66 11.37
C LEU A 679 -39.39 45.82 10.44
N GLU A 680 -39.73 45.68 9.16
CA GLU A 680 -39.44 46.69 8.15
C GLU A 680 -40.34 47.94 8.27
N LEU A 681 -41.56 47.80 8.80
CA LEU A 681 -42.51 48.90 9.01
C LEU A 681 -43.22 48.76 10.38
N PRO A 682 -43.44 49.87 11.12
CA PRO A 682 -43.93 49.86 12.49
C PRO A 682 -45.45 49.61 12.65
N TYR A 683 -46.21 49.50 11.56
CA TYR A 683 -47.67 49.32 11.60
C TYR A 683 -48.10 48.24 10.60
N CYS A 684 -47.95 46.98 10.98
CA CYS A 684 -48.27 45.84 10.13
C CYS A 684 -49.15 44.83 10.87
N GLN A 685 -50.00 44.15 10.11
CA GLN A 685 -50.81 43.04 10.61
C GLN A 685 -50.06 41.70 10.47
N GLY A 686 -50.43 40.72 11.30
CA GLY A 686 -49.92 39.36 11.31
C GLY A 686 -49.43 38.91 12.68
N ASN A 687 -48.95 37.66 12.74
CA ASN A 687 -48.43 37.04 13.95
C ASN A 687 -47.00 36.53 13.75
N ILE A 688 -46.19 36.60 14.80
CA ILE A 688 -44.92 35.87 14.91
C ILE A 688 -45.03 34.84 16.02
N GLY A 689 -44.59 33.61 15.77
CA GLY A 689 -44.72 32.51 16.71
C GLY A 689 -43.47 31.65 16.81
N ALA A 690 -43.45 30.83 17.85
CA ALA A 690 -42.41 29.83 18.03
C ALA A 690 -42.98 28.51 18.58
N GLU A 691 -42.36 27.40 18.21
CA GLU A 691 -42.70 26.03 18.59
C GLU A 691 -41.47 25.32 19.16
N LEU A 692 -41.59 24.74 20.35
CA LEU A 692 -40.61 23.81 20.92
C LEU A 692 -40.97 22.38 20.52
N VAL A 693 -40.00 21.64 19.98
CA VAL A 693 -40.22 20.34 19.35
C VAL A 693 -39.22 19.32 19.86
N ALA A 694 -39.67 18.12 20.20
CA ALA A 694 -38.82 16.95 20.46
C ALA A 694 -39.50 15.69 19.92
N LYS A 695 -38.71 14.74 19.37
CA LYS A 695 -39.24 13.50 18.77
C LYS A 695 -40.37 13.76 17.76
N ASP A 696 -40.20 14.80 16.94
CA ASP A 696 -41.16 15.29 15.93
C ASP A 696 -42.54 15.74 16.46
N GLN A 697 -42.69 15.91 17.77
CA GLN A 697 -43.91 16.43 18.40
C GLN A 697 -43.70 17.85 18.92
N ILE A 698 -44.68 18.72 18.71
CA ILE A 698 -44.70 20.08 19.28
C ILE A 698 -45.06 19.93 20.77
N LEU A 699 -44.10 20.23 21.64
CA LEU A 699 -44.28 20.15 23.09
C LEU A 699 -44.90 21.44 23.65
N ALA A 700 -44.62 22.58 23.01
CA ALA A 700 -45.13 23.89 23.41
C ALA A 700 -45.11 24.85 22.22
N ASN A 701 -46.07 25.76 22.12
CA ASN A 701 -46.07 26.82 21.12
C ASN A 701 -46.84 28.06 21.60
N ASN A 702 -46.60 29.19 20.96
CA ASN A 702 -47.40 30.40 21.10
C ASN A 702 -47.13 31.39 19.95
N GLU A 703 -48.05 32.34 19.78
CA GLU A 703 -48.00 33.39 18.76
C GLU A 703 -48.29 34.76 19.38
N ILE A 704 -47.58 35.79 18.92
CA ILE A 704 -47.73 37.19 19.34
C ILE A 704 -48.13 38.02 18.13
N GLN A 705 -49.09 38.95 18.30
CA GLN A 705 -49.46 39.88 17.24
C GLN A 705 -48.32 40.86 16.98
N ILE A 706 -47.97 41.06 15.71
CA ILE A 706 -46.85 41.92 15.32
C ILE A 706 -47.09 43.38 15.74
N ALA A 707 -48.36 43.80 15.79
CA ALA A 707 -48.75 45.13 16.26
C ALA A 707 -48.27 45.42 17.70
N ASP A 708 -48.02 44.38 18.51
CA ASP A 708 -47.55 44.49 19.88
C ASP A 708 -46.02 44.33 20.02
N VAL A 709 -45.30 44.16 18.91
CA VAL A 709 -43.85 43.89 18.89
C VAL A 709 -43.08 45.19 18.69
N ASP A 710 -42.26 45.58 19.69
CA ASP A 710 -41.25 46.61 19.52
C ASP A 710 -39.94 45.98 19.00
N ALA A 711 -39.59 46.26 17.74
CA ALA A 711 -38.38 45.75 17.09
C ALA A 711 -37.06 46.20 17.77
N ASN A 712 -37.09 47.18 18.69
CA ASN A 712 -35.90 47.60 19.44
C ASN A 712 -35.73 46.87 20.77
N LEU A 713 -36.66 46.00 21.17
CA LEU A 713 -36.64 45.25 22.43
C LEU A 713 -36.67 43.73 22.17
N PRO A 714 -36.13 42.90 23.09
CA PRO A 714 -36.30 41.45 23.05
C PRO A 714 -37.77 41.04 23.09
N LEU A 715 -38.25 40.36 22.04
CA LEU A 715 -39.59 39.80 22.00
C LEU A 715 -39.63 38.53 22.84
N PHE A 716 -40.45 38.52 23.89
CA PHE A 716 -40.72 37.32 24.67
C PHE A 716 -41.91 36.55 24.10
N ILE A 717 -41.70 35.29 23.72
CA ILE A 717 -42.78 34.36 23.34
C ILE A 717 -42.94 33.34 24.48
N PRO A 718 -43.99 33.46 25.32
CA PRO A 718 -44.23 32.53 26.41
C PRO A 718 -44.85 31.23 25.89
N PHE A 719 -44.43 30.08 26.42
CA PHE A 719 -45.08 28.80 26.18
C PHE A 719 -45.65 28.21 27.48
N HIS A 720 -46.47 27.16 27.36
CA HIS A 720 -46.77 26.33 28.53
C HIS A 720 -45.47 25.73 29.09
N PRO A 721 -45.23 25.73 30.42
CA PRO A 721 -43.97 25.26 30.99
C PRO A 721 -43.65 23.80 30.62
N VAL A 722 -42.47 23.56 30.04
CA VAL A 722 -42.00 22.22 29.66
C VAL A 722 -40.78 21.84 30.50
N VAL A 723 -40.85 20.69 31.16
CA VAL A 723 -39.71 20.12 31.89
C VAL A 723 -38.76 19.46 30.89
N LEU A 724 -37.50 19.91 30.88
CA LEU A 724 -36.48 19.37 30.00
C LEU A 724 -35.88 18.08 30.58
N ASP A 725 -35.60 17.12 29.69
CA ASP A 725 -34.98 15.83 29.98
C ASP A 725 -33.66 15.75 29.21
N GLU A 726 -32.58 15.46 29.92
CA GLU A 726 -31.21 15.39 29.39
C GLU A 726 -31.06 14.38 28.25
N ASN A 727 -31.95 13.38 28.17
CA ASN A 727 -31.92 12.35 27.13
C ASN A 727 -32.64 12.76 25.83
N ASN A 728 -33.32 13.91 25.79
CA ASN A 728 -34.03 14.37 24.61
C ASN A 728 -33.28 15.51 23.90
N LYS A 729 -33.34 15.50 22.57
CA LYS A 729 -32.96 16.64 21.74
C LYS A 729 -34.15 17.56 21.53
N TYR A 730 -33.93 18.86 21.73
CA TYR A 730 -34.94 19.88 21.55
C TYR A 730 -34.64 20.73 20.32
N TYR A 731 -35.69 21.14 19.62
CA TYR A 731 -35.61 22.00 18.45
C TYR A 731 -36.60 23.16 18.58
N LEU A 732 -36.23 24.32 18.06
CA LEU A 732 -37.07 25.51 18.00
C LEU A 732 -37.46 25.76 16.55
N ARG A 733 -38.77 25.89 16.29
CA ARG A 733 -39.28 26.45 15.04
C ARG A 733 -39.74 27.88 15.28
N ILE A 734 -39.39 28.81 14.39
CA ILE A 734 -39.83 30.22 14.45
C ILE A 734 -40.56 30.54 13.14
N PHE A 735 -41.74 31.13 13.21
CA PHE A 735 -42.56 31.36 12.01
C PHE A 735 -43.31 32.68 12.06
N ALA A 736 -43.75 33.14 10.89
CA ALA A 736 -44.66 34.27 10.75
C ALA A 736 -45.91 33.82 10.00
N ARG A 737 -47.09 34.30 10.40
CA ARG A 737 -48.37 34.01 9.74
C ARG A 737 -49.11 35.30 9.44
N ASN A 738 -49.79 35.33 8.29
CA ASN A 738 -50.63 36.46 7.85
C ASN A 738 -49.91 37.82 7.93
N SER A 739 -48.59 37.83 7.72
CA SER A 739 -47.82 39.07 7.73
C SER A 739 -47.90 39.76 6.38
N GLU A 740 -48.16 41.06 6.41
CA GLU A 740 -48.18 41.92 5.22
C GLU A 740 -46.80 42.46 4.85
N ILE A 741 -45.80 42.29 5.72
CA ILE A 741 -44.44 42.79 5.51
C ILE A 741 -43.38 41.69 5.76
N PRO A 742 -42.16 41.85 5.23
CA PRO A 742 -41.07 40.94 5.56
C PRO A 742 -40.74 40.96 7.06
N ILE A 743 -40.69 39.78 7.68
CA ILE A 743 -40.26 39.60 9.07
C ILE A 743 -39.00 38.76 9.07
N ARG A 744 -37.96 39.22 9.76
CA ARG A 744 -36.73 38.45 9.96
C ARG A 744 -36.39 38.41 11.43
N VAL A 745 -35.72 37.34 11.86
CA VAL A 745 -35.09 37.27 13.18
C VAL A 745 -33.59 37.38 13.03
N PHE A 746 -32.92 37.82 14.10
CA PHE A 746 -31.47 37.75 14.13
C PHE A 746 -31.03 36.30 14.37
N GLU A 747 -30.00 35.86 13.64
CA GLU A 747 -29.42 34.52 13.75
C GLU A 747 -27.90 34.57 13.59
N PHE A 748 -27.21 33.57 14.11
CA PHE A 748 -25.79 33.37 13.83
C PHE A 748 -25.60 32.54 12.57
N TYR A 749 -24.71 32.96 11.69
CA TYR A 749 -24.36 32.20 10.50
C TYR A 749 -22.84 32.13 10.27
N LYS A 750 -22.39 31.03 9.67
CA LYS A 750 -21.03 30.88 9.09
C LYS A 750 -21.11 30.14 7.75
N TYR A 751 -20.17 30.41 6.86
CA TYR A 751 -19.97 29.65 5.63
C TYR A 751 -18.80 28.68 5.81
N ASN A 752 -18.93 27.46 5.30
CA ASN A 752 -17.78 26.59 5.11
C ASN A 752 -17.09 26.87 3.76
N TRP A 753 -15.96 26.21 3.50
CA TRP A 753 -15.18 26.39 2.26
C TRP A 753 -15.99 26.01 0.99
N TRP A 754 -17.05 25.21 1.13
CA TRP A 754 -17.95 24.82 0.04
C TRP A 754 -19.20 25.71 -0.08
N GLY A 755 -19.25 26.86 0.63
CA GLY A 755 -20.37 27.78 0.56
C GLY A 755 -21.64 27.34 1.32
N LYS A 756 -21.60 26.22 2.05
CA LYS A 756 -22.74 25.77 2.88
C LYS A 756 -22.85 26.67 4.12
N ARG A 757 -24.05 27.26 4.30
CA ARG A 757 -24.40 28.13 5.44
C ARG A 757 -24.80 27.26 6.64
N TYR A 758 -24.05 27.36 7.73
CA TYR A 758 -24.43 26.79 9.03
C TYR A 758 -25.06 27.89 9.87
N ARG A 759 -26.14 27.57 10.58
CA ARG A 759 -26.95 28.53 11.34
C ARG A 759 -27.10 28.10 12.78
N LYS A 760 -27.13 29.07 13.70
CA LYS A 760 -27.48 28.90 15.12
C LYS A 760 -28.46 30.01 15.51
N PRO A 761 -29.36 29.76 16.47
CA PRO A 761 -30.31 30.77 16.90
C PRO A 761 -29.60 31.87 17.70
N PHE A 762 -30.06 33.12 17.59
CA PHE A 762 -29.71 34.19 18.53
C PHE A 762 -30.92 34.46 19.42
N ILE A 763 -31.00 33.72 20.52
CA ILE A 763 -32.16 33.65 21.39
C ILE A 763 -31.76 33.63 22.86
N GLY A 764 -32.68 34.03 23.73
CA GLY A 764 -32.60 33.84 25.18
C GLY A 764 -33.67 32.86 25.67
N PHE A 765 -33.47 32.28 26.86
CA PHE A 765 -34.41 31.32 27.44
C PHE A 765 -34.98 31.84 28.75
N LYS A 766 -36.28 31.62 28.97
CA LYS A 766 -36.91 31.88 30.27
C LYS A 766 -37.23 30.56 30.96
N PHE A 767 -36.49 30.25 32.00
CA PHE A 767 -36.79 29.11 32.87
C PHE A 767 -37.67 29.55 34.05
N LYS A 768 -38.53 28.63 34.52
CA LYS A 768 -39.26 28.81 35.77
C LYS A 768 -38.25 28.76 36.92
N THR A 769 -38.06 29.90 37.58
CA THR A 769 -37.28 30.00 38.83
C THR A 769 -37.92 29.24 39.97
#